data_AF-A0A9W8DPS1-F1
#
_entry.id   AF-A0A9W8DPS1-F1
#
_cell.length_a   1.000
_cell.length_b   1.000
_cell.length_c   1.000
_cell.angle_alpha   90.00
_cell.angle_beta   90.00
_cell.angle_gamma   90.00
#
_symmetry.space_group_name_H-M   'P 1'
#
loop_
_entity.id
_entity.type
_entity.pdbx_description
1 polymer ?
#
loop_
_entity_poly.entity_id
_entity_poly.type
_entity_poly.pdbx_seq_one_letter_code
_entity_poly.pdbx_strand_id
1 'polypeptide(L)'
;MGSGRGRSGKKSTGSSIRSSLSVASSNGSKANGGATSDFFDQVTRTNSLTDMIQNNGPGNNNSSSNNNMMVTDRKASGSTAGSSTDFANAAAAAVVATESTSLLMGNKTPVNQSLHPESSSSLSLTKPSAHEDGFVPATTSLYGKAKHWLTTKAKSLFGKAGYSEPRRSASPLFLPAPAMTTSQNSGGQVYQGEETKLSLKERLVELKWQAGASVSLILAYILQYSFNFVTVMMVGHLGTKPLGAASLANMGNMLIACCPAVGFGFALDTFCSTAFTASADKRVVGIHLQRGLVAVFAHMVFVIVIFWNMEGILNFLRQDDEIAHLTGEYMKIMVLAALPWMMFENLRRFVQAQGYMHLPTISLGAALAVHIGMTWLLVWSPWFGFGYYGAAVANVISNWAMFLGLVLGVYLTDAKQAWGGWDKSCLNGMWEFYKLAIPSIIMFSCECFAFEFMNISSSYLGTHVLAAQSILLNTALYTFQVPSGVGVTVATRVGHFIGDDKPRKASLAAQSGLTFAVILGIVNALAYFFLRDVWGYLYTTDTMVLDILTDLMPIVGLFQLWDGINTTAGGILRGLGNQEFGAYVSLLAYYTIAIPFGVYLGHYGPHWGAAGMWYATSSGIFLAALIQTVYIVFFVDWNHEVVKCMQRLELSSNHQEVEYQNETSSLL
;
A
#
# COMPACT_ATOMS: atom_id res chain seq x y z
N MET A 1 -2.73 -47.62 -39.07
CA MET A 1 -3.35 -48.38 -40.18
C MET A 1 -4.83 -48.60 -39.86
N GLY A 2 -5.71 -48.76 -40.86
CA GLY A 2 -7.01 -49.42 -40.67
C GLY A 2 -8.21 -48.53 -40.27
N SER A 3 -8.99 -48.14 -41.27
CA SER A 3 -10.42 -47.75 -41.29
C SER A 3 -11.37 -48.48 -40.32
N GLY A 4 -12.57 -47.99 -39.99
CA GLY A 4 -13.30 -46.79 -40.44
C GLY A 4 -14.82 -47.05 -40.69
N ARG A 5 -15.62 -45.97 -40.86
CA ARG A 5 -17.13 -45.90 -40.92
C ARG A 5 -17.84 -45.98 -39.54
N GLY A 6 -18.95 -45.28 -39.27
CA GLY A 6 -19.53 -44.09 -39.92
C GLY A 6 -21.08 -44.06 -40.04
N ARG A 7 -21.70 -42.91 -39.68
CA ARG A 7 -23.13 -42.49 -39.81
C ARG A 7 -24.18 -43.14 -38.86
N SER A 8 -25.36 -42.53 -38.56
CA SER A 8 -25.75 -41.10 -38.46
C SER A 8 -27.21 -40.90 -37.94
N GLY A 9 -27.43 -40.02 -36.95
CA GLY A 9 -28.71 -39.29 -36.71
C GLY A 9 -29.82 -39.97 -35.89
N LYS A 10 -30.87 -39.27 -35.40
CA LYS A 10 -31.09 -37.79 -35.28
C LYS A 10 -32.32 -37.47 -34.36
N LYS A 11 -32.30 -36.33 -33.64
CA LYS A 11 -33.40 -35.72 -32.79
C LYS A 11 -33.72 -36.51 -31.49
N SER A 12 -33.79 -35.93 -30.27
CA SER A 12 -34.60 -34.83 -29.67
C SER A 12 -36.06 -35.25 -29.37
N THR A 13 -36.74 -34.88 -28.27
CA THR A 13 -36.50 -33.84 -27.22
C THR A 13 -37.38 -34.10 -25.97
N GLY A 14 -37.05 -33.59 -24.77
CA GLY A 14 -38.09 -33.12 -23.80
C GLY A 14 -38.15 -33.66 -22.34
N SER A 15 -37.90 -32.75 -21.40
CA SER A 15 -38.76 -32.36 -20.25
C SER A 15 -39.11 -33.28 -19.05
N SER A 16 -38.67 -32.81 -17.87
CA SER A 16 -39.40 -32.67 -16.57
C SER A 16 -40.01 -33.87 -15.81
N ILE A 17 -39.29 -34.27 -14.75
CA ILE A 17 -39.66 -34.18 -13.31
C ILE A 17 -41.16 -34.16 -12.92
N ARG A 18 -41.49 -34.95 -11.88
CA ARG A 18 -42.83 -35.17 -11.28
C ARG A 18 -43.28 -34.07 -10.30
N SER A 19 -44.60 -34.01 -10.07
CA SER A 19 -45.25 -33.56 -8.83
C SER A 19 -45.04 -34.58 -7.68
N SER A 20 -45.54 -34.47 -6.44
CA SER A 20 -46.68 -33.74 -5.85
C SER A 20 -46.65 -33.81 -4.31
N LEU A 21 -47.20 -32.82 -3.60
CA LEU A 21 -48.25 -32.96 -2.54
C LEU A 21 -48.36 -31.69 -1.66
N SER A 22 -49.48 -31.54 -0.93
CA SER A 22 -49.84 -30.31 -0.23
C SER A 22 -50.84 -30.54 0.93
N VAL A 23 -50.98 -29.52 1.79
CA VAL A 23 -52.05 -29.28 2.81
C VAL A 23 -52.08 -30.18 4.06
N ALA A 24 -51.92 -29.57 5.25
CA ALA A 24 -52.70 -29.89 6.46
C ALA A 24 -52.61 -28.77 7.54
N SER A 25 -53.69 -28.01 7.64
CA SER A 25 -54.00 -26.86 8.51
C SER A 25 -53.90 -27.01 10.06
N SER A 26 -53.55 -25.88 10.72
CA SER A 26 -54.17 -25.26 11.93
C SER A 26 -53.84 -25.61 13.41
N ASN A 27 -53.86 -24.51 14.20
CA ASN A 27 -54.21 -24.31 15.63
C ASN A 27 -53.26 -24.68 16.79
N GLY A 28 -52.81 -23.65 17.55
CA GLY A 28 -53.08 -23.63 19.01
C GLY A 28 -52.05 -23.04 20.02
N SER A 29 -52.19 -21.76 20.37
CA SER A 29 -52.07 -21.21 21.76
C SER A 29 -50.73 -21.11 22.54
N LYS A 30 -50.27 -19.85 22.69
CA LYS A 30 -49.72 -19.15 23.90
C LYS A 30 -48.26 -19.31 24.41
N ALA A 31 -47.72 -18.15 24.80
CA ALA A 31 -46.67 -17.85 25.81
C ALA A 31 -45.24 -18.36 25.53
N ASN A 32 -44.16 -17.59 25.73
CA ASN A 32 -43.96 -16.31 26.44
C ASN A 32 -43.13 -15.31 25.60
N GLY A 33 -43.22 -14.02 25.92
CA GLY A 33 -42.32 -12.98 25.41
C GLY A 33 -41.74 -12.13 26.53
N GLY A 34 -40.50 -11.68 26.40
CA GLY A 34 -39.84 -10.78 27.36
C GLY A 34 -38.38 -10.48 27.02
N ALA A 35 -37.99 -9.21 27.22
CA ALA A 35 -36.61 -8.70 27.25
C ALA A 35 -35.71 -8.84 26.00
N THR A 36 -35.98 -8.05 24.95
CA THR A 36 -34.95 -7.27 24.21
C THR A 36 -35.61 -6.14 23.39
N SER A 37 -35.85 -4.98 23.99
CA SER A 37 -36.41 -3.79 23.32
C SER A 37 -35.83 -2.45 23.83
N ASP A 38 -35.45 -2.39 25.10
CA ASP A 38 -35.41 -1.12 25.85
C ASP A 38 -34.08 -0.34 25.72
N PHE A 39 -33.31 -0.54 24.64
CA PHE A 39 -32.05 0.18 24.40
C PHE A 39 -32.12 1.23 23.28
N PHE A 40 -33.16 1.23 22.44
CA PHE A 40 -33.33 2.21 21.36
C PHE A 40 -34.34 3.32 21.66
N ASP A 41 -35.31 3.10 22.55
CA ASP A 41 -36.41 4.05 22.82
C ASP A 41 -36.00 5.29 23.64
N GLN A 42 -34.78 5.29 24.19
CA GLN A 42 -34.30 6.32 25.13
C GLN A 42 -33.56 7.50 24.47
N VAL A 43 -33.25 7.42 23.17
CA VAL A 43 -32.57 8.51 22.42
C VAL A 43 -33.57 9.41 21.66
N THR A 44 -34.82 8.97 21.48
CA THR A 44 -35.83 9.69 20.68
C THR A 44 -36.76 10.61 21.51
N ARG A 45 -36.47 10.85 22.80
CA ARG A 45 -37.32 11.64 23.72
C ARG A 45 -36.66 12.90 24.30
N THR A 46 -36.10 13.75 23.44
CA THR A 46 -35.61 15.09 23.83
C THR A 46 -36.03 16.23 22.89
N ASN A 47 -36.68 15.95 21.75
CA ASN A 47 -37.16 16.96 20.80
C ASN A 47 -38.68 17.16 20.83
N SER A 48 -39.24 17.44 22.00
CA SER A 48 -40.67 17.80 22.15
C SER A 48 -40.91 18.77 23.32
N LEU A 49 -40.42 20.00 23.18
CA LEU A 49 -40.81 21.13 24.03
C LEU A 49 -40.98 22.38 23.16
N THR A 50 -42.23 22.71 22.84
CA THR A 50 -42.60 23.91 22.09
C THR A 50 -43.97 24.37 22.57
N ASP A 51 -44.00 25.20 23.62
CA ASP A 51 -45.06 26.19 23.84
C ASP A 51 -44.72 27.11 25.03
N MET A 52 -45.32 28.31 25.02
CA MET A 52 -44.98 29.48 25.86
C MET A 52 -43.59 30.08 25.52
N ILE A 53 -43.41 31.38 25.29
CA ILE A 53 -44.15 32.58 25.75
C ILE A 53 -44.47 33.54 24.57
N GLN A 54 -45.54 34.34 24.69
CA GLN A 54 -45.97 35.37 23.71
C GLN A 54 -45.42 36.79 24.01
N ASN A 55 -45.69 37.74 23.08
CA ASN A 55 -45.49 39.20 23.13
C ASN A 55 -44.06 39.70 22.83
N ASN A 56 -43.81 40.74 22.01
CA ASN A 56 -44.66 41.60 21.17
C ASN A 56 -43.89 42.05 19.88
N GLY A 57 -44.60 42.38 18.80
CA GLY A 57 -44.01 42.95 17.55
C GLY A 57 -44.04 44.49 17.52
N PRO A 58 -44.19 45.18 16.35
CA PRO A 58 -44.23 44.67 14.96
C PRO A 58 -43.47 45.51 13.89
N GLY A 59 -43.53 45.11 12.61
CA GLY A 59 -43.14 45.91 11.42
C GLY A 59 -41.93 45.35 10.64
N ASN A 60 -41.82 45.50 9.31
CA ASN A 60 -42.67 46.20 8.32
C ASN A 60 -42.68 45.43 6.96
N ASN A 61 -43.63 45.77 6.08
CA ASN A 61 -43.87 45.13 4.77
C ASN A 61 -43.11 45.78 3.59
N ASN A 62 -43.32 45.19 2.39
CA ASN A 62 -43.15 45.73 1.02
C ASN A 62 -41.76 45.60 0.36
N SER A 63 -41.62 45.56 -0.98
CA SER A 63 -42.39 44.93 -2.09
C SER A 63 -41.81 45.37 -3.45
N SER A 64 -41.80 44.50 -4.48
CA SER A 64 -41.67 44.86 -5.93
C SER A 64 -40.35 45.58 -6.34
N SER A 65 -40.04 45.88 -7.61
CA SER A 65 -40.12 45.14 -8.90
C SER A 65 -39.32 45.90 -9.98
N ASN A 66 -39.14 45.31 -11.17
CA ASN A 66 -38.86 45.94 -12.49
C ASN A 66 -37.48 46.61 -12.80
N ASN A 67 -36.76 45.93 -13.70
CA ASN A 67 -36.41 46.37 -15.08
C ASN A 67 -35.27 47.38 -15.40
N ASN A 68 -34.72 47.11 -16.58
CA ASN A 68 -33.91 47.91 -17.51
C ASN A 68 -32.48 48.26 -17.08
N MET A 69 -31.41 47.85 -17.79
CA MET A 69 -31.10 47.95 -19.24
C MET A 69 -30.58 49.34 -19.64
N MET A 70 -29.26 49.44 -19.88
CA MET A 70 -28.73 50.25 -20.96
C MET A 70 -27.37 49.72 -21.45
N VAL A 71 -27.09 49.92 -22.74
CA VAL A 71 -25.87 49.48 -23.44
C VAL A 71 -25.24 50.68 -24.12
N THR A 72 -23.91 50.84 -24.00
CA THR A 72 -23.11 51.68 -24.92
C THR A 72 -21.75 51.06 -25.18
N ASP A 73 -21.50 50.69 -26.44
CA ASP A 73 -20.19 50.27 -26.97
C ASP A 73 -19.13 51.39 -26.92
N ARG A 74 -17.84 50.98 -26.88
CA ARG A 74 -16.85 51.48 -27.85
C ARG A 74 -15.67 50.53 -28.07
N LYS A 75 -15.22 50.45 -29.33
CA LYS A 75 -14.22 49.50 -29.85
C LYS A 75 -12.81 50.09 -29.91
N ALA A 76 -11.79 49.26 -29.61
CA ALA A 76 -10.46 49.23 -30.24
C ALA A 76 -9.64 48.07 -29.59
N SER A 77 -9.60 46.86 -30.14
CA SER A 77 -8.77 46.38 -31.26
C SER A 77 -7.33 45.97 -30.88
N GLY A 78 -7.05 44.68 -30.88
CA GLY A 78 -5.72 44.11 -30.64
C GLY A 78 -5.77 42.58 -30.49
N SER A 79 -5.55 41.85 -31.57
CA SER A 79 -5.61 40.39 -31.58
C SER A 79 -4.22 39.74 -31.49
N THR A 80 -4.09 38.74 -30.64
CA THR A 80 -3.12 37.65 -30.82
C THR A 80 -3.71 36.35 -30.28
N ALA A 81 -3.48 35.25 -31.00
CA ALA A 81 -3.87 33.91 -30.57
C ALA A 81 -2.63 33.13 -30.13
N GLY A 82 -2.79 32.36 -29.04
CA GLY A 82 -1.78 31.47 -28.49
C GLY A 82 -2.01 31.30 -26.98
N SER A 83 -1.89 30.11 -26.40
CA SER A 83 -1.85 28.77 -27.01
C SER A 83 -2.13 27.76 -25.89
N SER A 84 -2.94 26.72 -26.12
CA SER A 84 -3.32 25.73 -25.10
C SER A 84 -2.19 24.72 -24.78
N THR A 85 -0.93 25.15 -24.84
CA THR A 85 0.29 24.37 -24.66
C THR A 85 0.92 24.57 -23.29
N ASP A 86 0.72 25.74 -22.69
CA ASP A 86 1.59 26.18 -21.59
C ASP A 86 1.22 25.54 -20.25
N PHE A 87 -0.06 25.15 -20.08
CA PHE A 87 -0.51 24.30 -18.98
C PHE A 87 0.08 22.88 -19.03
N ALA A 88 0.30 22.31 -20.21
CA ALA A 88 0.95 21.00 -20.35
C ALA A 88 2.45 21.09 -20.02
N ASN A 89 3.10 22.19 -20.42
CA ASN A 89 4.51 22.46 -20.11
C ASN A 89 4.74 22.69 -18.60
N ALA A 90 3.80 23.35 -17.90
CA ALA A 90 3.87 23.53 -16.44
C ALA A 90 3.85 22.19 -15.69
N ALA A 91 2.96 21.26 -16.08
CA ALA A 91 2.90 19.93 -15.50
C ALA A 91 4.16 19.09 -15.78
N ALA A 92 4.75 19.23 -16.97
CA ALA A 92 6.02 18.56 -17.31
C ALA A 92 7.22 19.14 -16.54
N ALA A 93 7.28 20.46 -16.35
CA ALA A 93 8.37 21.13 -15.63
C ALA A 93 8.51 20.67 -14.17
N ALA A 94 7.38 20.42 -13.50
CA ALA A 94 7.36 19.88 -12.14
C ALA A 94 7.96 18.47 -12.02
N VAL A 95 7.95 17.68 -13.10
CA VAL A 95 8.50 16.31 -13.14
C VAL A 95 9.99 16.31 -13.51
N VAL A 96 10.46 17.23 -14.36
CA VAL A 96 11.85 17.27 -14.84
C VAL A 96 12.83 17.89 -13.83
N ALA A 97 12.36 18.70 -12.88
CA ALA A 97 13.19 19.44 -11.93
C ALA A 97 14.05 18.60 -10.95
N THR A 98 13.94 17.25 -10.96
CA THR A 98 14.75 16.34 -10.13
C THR A 98 15.93 15.67 -10.85
N GLU A 99 16.08 15.82 -12.17
CA GLU A 99 17.21 15.24 -12.94
C GLU A 99 18.21 16.28 -13.48
N SER A 100 18.84 17.08 -12.60
CA SER A 100 19.97 17.95 -13.00
C SER A 100 20.91 18.36 -11.85
N THR A 101 21.67 17.42 -11.28
CA THR A 101 22.83 17.76 -10.41
C THR A 101 23.93 16.69 -10.30
N SER A 102 24.21 15.93 -11.36
CA SER A 102 25.24 14.85 -11.30
C SER A 102 26.07 14.62 -12.56
N LEU A 103 26.38 15.67 -13.34
CA LEU A 103 27.35 15.61 -14.44
C LEU A 103 28.25 16.84 -14.48
N LEU A 104 29.46 16.73 -13.91
CA LEU A 104 30.73 17.26 -14.44
C LEU A 104 31.88 16.97 -13.45
N MET A 105 32.78 16.06 -13.81
CA MET A 105 34.09 15.89 -13.17
C MET A 105 35.17 15.78 -14.26
N GLY A 106 36.28 16.49 -14.09
CA GLY A 106 37.57 16.13 -14.71
C GLY A 106 38.29 17.20 -15.53
N ASN A 107 39.40 17.71 -14.97
CA ASN A 107 40.66 18.09 -15.63
C ASN A 107 40.59 19.06 -16.84
N LYS A 108 41.17 20.27 -16.75
CA LYS A 108 42.63 20.51 -16.69
C LYS A 108 42.99 21.95 -16.27
N THR A 109 44.15 22.11 -15.62
CA THR A 109 44.93 23.37 -15.60
C THR A 109 45.75 23.50 -16.89
N PRO A 110 45.94 24.73 -17.44
CA PRO A 110 47.10 25.57 -17.09
C PRO A 110 46.77 27.11 -17.13
N VAL A 111 47.63 28.13 -16.90
CA VAL A 111 48.90 28.39 -16.15
C VAL A 111 49.07 29.95 -16.17
N ASN A 112 49.75 30.56 -15.17
CA ASN A 112 50.15 32.00 -15.13
C ASN A 112 48.99 33.03 -15.08
N GLN A 113 49.13 34.31 -14.70
CA GLN A 113 50.11 35.12 -13.94
C GLN A 113 49.40 36.47 -13.60
N SER A 114 49.84 37.36 -12.69
CA SER A 114 50.49 37.28 -11.36
C SER A 114 50.87 38.70 -10.93
N LEU A 115 50.67 39.13 -9.67
CA LEU A 115 51.42 40.25 -9.06
C LEU A 115 51.31 40.27 -7.52
N HIS A 116 52.38 40.75 -6.90
CA HIS A 116 52.64 40.95 -5.46
C HIS A 116 52.36 42.44 -5.07
N PRO A 117 52.55 42.95 -3.82
CA PRO A 117 53.41 42.42 -2.74
C PRO A 117 52.92 42.53 -1.25
N GLU A 118 53.71 41.87 -0.39
CA GLU A 118 54.11 42.31 0.98
C GLU A 118 53.10 42.40 2.15
N SER A 119 53.50 42.20 3.43
CA SER A 119 54.85 41.90 3.99
C SER A 119 54.80 41.12 5.32
N SER A 120 55.88 40.37 5.60
CA SER A 120 56.35 39.93 6.93
C SER A 120 55.48 38.91 7.71
N SER A 121 56.01 38.09 8.63
CA SER A 121 57.40 37.85 9.05
C SER A 121 57.67 36.35 9.25
N SER A 122 58.95 35.98 9.43
CA SER A 122 59.42 34.59 9.54
C SER A 122 59.59 34.12 10.98
N LEU A 123 59.48 32.80 11.20
CA LEU A 123 60.53 32.04 11.88
C LEU A 123 60.47 30.54 11.54
N SER A 124 61.59 29.84 11.68
CA SER A 124 61.74 28.40 11.48
C SER A 124 62.48 27.78 12.67
N LEU A 125 62.15 26.54 13.03
CA LEU A 125 63.10 25.43 13.32
C LEU A 125 62.45 24.20 13.99
N THR A 126 63.10 23.05 13.80
CA THR A 126 63.11 21.82 14.62
C THR A 126 61.80 21.10 15.02
N LYS A 127 61.70 19.83 14.61
CA LYS A 127 61.03 18.77 15.40
C LYS A 127 61.86 18.45 16.66
N PRO A 128 61.25 17.94 17.74
CA PRO A 128 61.30 16.48 17.94
C PRO A 128 59.92 15.87 18.30
N SER A 129 59.90 14.56 18.58
CA SER A 129 58.72 13.74 18.81
C SER A 129 58.31 13.61 20.29
N ALA A 130 57.00 13.62 20.56
CA ALA A 130 56.39 13.08 21.79
C ALA A 130 54.97 12.54 21.50
N HIS A 131 54.40 11.81 22.46
CA HIS A 131 53.04 11.22 22.39
C HIS A 131 51.92 12.26 22.56
N GLU A 132 50.75 11.99 21.99
CA GLU A 132 49.46 12.57 22.43
C GLU A 132 48.40 11.45 22.53
N ASP A 133 47.57 11.50 23.57
CA ASP A 133 46.47 10.56 23.80
C ASP A 133 45.20 10.95 23.03
N GLY A 134 44.64 9.98 22.28
CA GLY A 134 43.49 10.20 21.39
C GLY A 134 42.15 10.35 22.12
N PHE A 135 41.63 11.58 22.16
CA PHE A 135 40.34 11.93 22.75
C PHE A 135 39.16 11.16 22.10
N VAL A 136 38.36 10.41 22.90
CA VAL A 136 37.25 9.58 22.39
C VAL A 136 35.90 10.32 22.50
N PRO A 137 35.10 10.44 21.41
CA PRO A 137 33.79 11.07 21.47
C PRO A 137 32.77 10.30 22.33
N ALA A 138 32.21 10.98 23.33
CA ALA A 138 31.31 10.40 24.35
C ALA A 138 30.00 9.80 23.80
N THR A 139 29.57 10.19 22.59
CA THR A 139 28.36 9.69 21.91
C THR A 139 28.35 8.16 21.75
N THR A 140 29.52 7.56 21.49
CA THR A 140 29.65 6.09 21.35
C THR A 140 29.34 5.35 22.65
N SER A 141 29.64 5.95 23.81
CA SER A 141 29.42 5.35 25.13
C SER A 141 27.92 5.26 25.46
N LEU A 142 27.15 6.30 25.09
CA LEU A 142 25.71 6.36 25.33
C LEU A 142 24.94 5.29 24.55
N TYR A 143 25.27 5.08 23.27
CA TYR A 143 24.61 4.05 22.45
C TYR A 143 24.81 2.64 23.01
N GLY A 144 26.05 2.28 23.38
CA GLY A 144 26.36 0.97 23.98
C GLY A 144 25.65 0.76 25.32
N LYS A 145 25.64 1.77 26.19
CA LYS A 145 24.94 1.72 27.49
C LYS A 145 23.42 1.64 27.31
N ALA A 146 22.83 2.38 26.38
CA ALA A 146 21.40 2.31 26.06
C ALA A 146 21.02 0.93 25.49
N LYS A 147 21.77 0.39 24.52
CA LYS A 147 21.59 -0.97 23.97
C LYS A 147 21.60 -2.04 25.08
N HIS A 148 22.56 -1.96 26.00
CA HIS A 148 22.68 -2.91 27.12
C HIS A 148 21.55 -2.75 28.17
N TRP A 149 21.19 -1.52 28.53
CA TRP A 149 20.12 -1.25 29.50
C TRP A 149 18.74 -1.66 28.96
N LEU A 150 18.43 -1.31 27.70
CA LEU A 150 17.16 -1.67 27.05
C LEU A 150 17.01 -3.18 26.89
N THR A 151 18.04 -3.89 26.41
CA THR A 151 17.99 -5.36 26.28
C THR A 151 17.87 -6.07 27.63
N THR A 152 18.53 -5.56 28.68
CA THR A 152 18.38 -6.09 30.05
C THR A 152 16.98 -5.86 30.60
N LYS A 153 16.41 -4.66 30.42
CA LYS A 153 15.07 -4.30 30.91
C LYS A 153 13.94 -4.95 30.10
N ALA A 154 14.15 -5.23 28.82
CA ALA A 154 13.23 -6.05 28.02
C ALA A 154 13.21 -7.50 28.51
N LYS A 155 14.38 -8.09 28.80
CA LYS A 155 14.46 -9.45 29.37
C LYS A 155 13.76 -9.58 30.73
N SER A 156 13.75 -8.55 31.58
CA SER A 156 13.00 -8.59 32.85
C SER A 156 11.50 -8.38 32.69
N LEU A 157 11.04 -7.69 31.64
CA LEU A 157 9.61 -7.49 31.36
C LEU A 157 8.95 -8.71 30.67
N PHE A 158 9.66 -9.39 29.76
CA PHE A 158 9.11 -10.50 28.97
C PHE A 158 9.60 -11.91 29.40
N GLY A 159 10.55 -11.99 30.33
CA GLY A 159 11.24 -13.23 30.73
C GLY A 159 10.46 -14.23 31.60
N LYS A 160 9.13 -14.33 31.47
CA LYS A 160 8.29 -15.28 32.23
C LYS A 160 7.25 -16.03 31.39
N ALA A 161 7.67 -16.54 30.22
CA ALA A 161 7.04 -17.70 29.59
C ALA A 161 7.95 -18.91 29.81
N GLY A 162 7.58 -19.80 30.74
CA GLY A 162 8.37 -20.99 31.04
C GLY A 162 8.15 -22.09 30.02
N TYR A 163 9.20 -22.52 29.32
CA TYR A 163 9.17 -23.68 28.43
C TYR A 163 10.12 -24.76 28.97
N SER A 164 9.62 -25.98 29.14
CA SER A 164 10.38 -27.13 29.63
C SER A 164 10.77 -28.05 28.46
N GLU A 165 12.03 -28.47 28.42
CA GLU A 165 12.51 -29.42 27.39
C GLU A 165 11.79 -30.79 27.49
N PRO A 166 11.28 -31.34 26.39
CA PRO A 166 10.77 -32.71 26.36
C PRO A 166 11.92 -33.72 26.42
N ARG A 167 11.90 -34.62 27.40
CA ARG A 167 12.88 -35.72 27.50
C ARG A 167 12.81 -36.63 26.28
N ARG A 168 13.97 -36.97 25.71
CA ARG A 168 14.10 -38.08 24.76
C ARG A 168 13.72 -39.41 25.45
N SER A 169 12.92 -40.22 24.78
CA SER A 169 12.73 -41.65 25.08
C SER A 169 13.12 -42.49 23.86
N ALA A 170 13.28 -43.80 24.05
CA ALA A 170 14.03 -44.65 23.12
C ALA A 170 13.27 -45.05 21.84
N SER A 171 14.04 -45.38 20.80
CA SER A 171 13.57 -45.96 19.52
C SER A 171 12.99 -47.38 19.68
N PRO A 172 12.41 -47.94 18.60
CA PRO A 172 13.24 -48.91 17.87
C PRO A 172 13.14 -48.86 16.32
N LEU A 173 14.33 -48.95 15.70
CA LEU A 173 14.69 -49.82 14.58
C LEU A 173 13.84 -49.82 13.28
N PHE A 174 14.41 -49.27 12.19
CA PHE A 174 14.52 -49.98 10.89
C PHE A 174 15.72 -49.43 10.07
N LEU A 175 16.19 -50.26 9.13
CA LEU A 175 17.47 -50.33 8.39
C LEU A 175 18.14 -49.03 7.84
N PRO A 176 19.47 -49.05 7.56
CA PRO A 176 20.25 -47.88 7.14
C PRO A 176 20.25 -47.59 5.62
N ALA A 177 20.41 -46.32 5.27
CA ALA A 177 20.72 -45.87 3.91
C ALA A 177 22.25 -45.88 3.62
N PRO A 178 22.69 -45.89 2.34
CA PRO A 178 24.11 -45.99 1.98
C PRO A 178 24.95 -44.77 2.42
N ALA A 179 26.22 -45.01 2.75
CA ALA A 179 27.11 -43.98 3.23
C ALA A 179 27.59 -43.03 2.11
N MET A 180 27.27 -41.73 2.23
CA MET A 180 28.13 -40.69 1.66
C MET A 180 29.31 -40.44 2.61
N THR A 181 30.51 -40.34 2.07
CA THR A 181 31.76 -40.23 2.83
C THR A 181 31.90 -38.84 3.48
N THR A 182 31.66 -38.75 4.78
CA THR A 182 31.93 -37.54 5.57
C THR A 182 33.44 -37.31 5.74
N SER A 183 33.96 -36.23 5.16
CA SER A 183 35.32 -35.75 5.46
C SER A 183 35.37 -35.09 6.85
N GLN A 184 35.69 -35.87 7.89
CA GLN A 184 35.87 -35.34 9.24
C GLN A 184 37.19 -34.57 9.38
N ASN A 185 37.08 -33.25 9.48
CA ASN A 185 37.85 -32.30 10.33
C ASN A 185 37.80 -30.92 9.65
N SER A 186 37.52 -29.82 10.36
CA SER A 186 38.10 -29.47 11.66
C SER A 186 37.25 -28.48 12.46
N GLY A 187 37.49 -28.45 13.79
CA GLY A 187 37.29 -27.29 14.68
C GLY A 187 35.96 -26.52 14.58
N GLY A 188 34.98 -26.89 15.40
CA GLY A 188 33.83 -26.03 15.68
C GLY A 188 34.26 -24.76 16.43
N GLN A 189 34.59 -23.69 15.71
CA GLN A 189 34.78 -22.37 16.31
C GLN A 189 33.41 -21.76 16.63
N VAL A 190 33.19 -21.46 17.91
CA VAL A 190 32.14 -20.53 18.33
C VAL A 190 32.46 -19.17 17.72
N TYR A 191 31.60 -18.66 16.85
CA TYR A 191 31.75 -17.32 16.27
C TYR A 191 31.51 -16.23 17.33
N GLN A 192 32.51 -16.01 18.20
CA GLN A 192 32.72 -14.72 18.86
C GLN A 192 33.24 -13.72 17.82
N GLY A 193 32.40 -13.42 16.83
CA GLY A 193 32.68 -12.38 15.85
C GLY A 193 32.68 -11.02 16.54
N GLU A 194 33.79 -10.29 16.43
CA GLU A 194 33.85 -8.89 16.81
C GLU A 194 32.72 -8.10 16.11
N GLU A 195 32.13 -7.11 16.80
CA GLU A 195 31.28 -6.10 16.13
C GLU A 195 32.15 -5.24 15.20
N THR A 196 32.55 -5.79 14.05
CA THR A 196 33.22 -5.03 12.98
C THR A 196 32.24 -3.99 12.48
N LYS A 197 32.40 -2.75 12.98
CA LYS A 197 31.55 -1.60 12.69
C LYS A 197 31.28 -1.54 11.18
N LEU A 198 30.01 -1.69 10.79
CA LEU A 198 29.63 -1.71 9.38
C LEU A 198 30.19 -0.47 8.71
N SER A 199 30.95 -0.67 7.64
CA SER A 199 31.67 0.42 6.98
C SER A 199 30.66 1.42 6.43
N LEU A 200 30.90 2.71 6.62
CA LEU A 200 30.07 3.76 6.02
C LEU A 200 29.98 3.58 4.49
N LYS A 201 31.02 3.00 3.86
CA LYS A 201 31.01 2.62 2.44
C LYS A 201 29.98 1.53 2.11
N GLU A 202 29.82 0.51 2.96
CA GLU A 202 28.80 -0.54 2.78
C GLU A 202 27.39 0.09 2.87
N ARG A 203 27.16 0.95 3.87
CA ARG A 203 25.87 1.67 4.04
C ARG A 203 25.54 2.57 2.85
N LEU A 204 26.50 3.37 2.38
CA LEU A 204 26.31 4.28 1.24
C LEU A 204 26.06 3.55 -0.08
N VAL A 205 26.72 2.41 -0.32
CA VAL A 205 26.46 1.58 -1.51
C VAL A 205 25.04 0.99 -1.46
N GLU A 206 24.62 0.48 -0.30
CA GLU A 206 23.28 -0.08 -0.12
C GLU A 206 22.18 0.98 -0.24
N LEU A 207 22.37 2.15 0.40
CA LEU A 207 21.48 3.32 0.25
C LEU A 207 21.36 3.76 -1.22
N LYS A 208 22.47 3.83 -1.96
CA LYS A 208 22.44 4.20 -3.39
C LYS A 208 21.67 3.20 -4.24
N TRP A 209 21.82 1.89 -3.97
CA TRP A 209 21.05 0.86 -4.66
C TRP A 209 19.55 0.98 -4.35
N GLN A 210 19.19 1.16 -3.07
CA GLN A 210 17.80 1.29 -2.64
C GLN A 210 17.13 2.56 -3.20
N ALA A 211 17.84 3.69 -3.22
CA ALA A 211 17.34 4.92 -3.84
C ALA A 211 17.07 4.72 -5.35
N GLY A 212 18.05 4.21 -6.10
CA GLY A 212 17.92 4.01 -7.55
C GLY A 212 16.81 3.01 -7.93
N ALA A 213 16.66 1.92 -7.18
CA ALA A 213 15.56 0.96 -7.40
C ALA A 213 14.19 1.57 -7.07
N SER A 214 14.11 2.41 -6.03
CA SER A 214 12.84 2.99 -5.57
C SER A 214 12.26 3.99 -6.57
N VAL A 215 13.06 4.79 -7.29
CA VAL A 215 12.56 5.76 -8.30
C VAL A 215 11.57 5.11 -9.28
N SER A 216 11.91 3.92 -9.78
CA SER A 216 11.09 3.19 -10.75
C SER A 216 9.76 2.70 -10.16
N LEU A 217 9.76 2.33 -8.87
CA LEU A 217 8.57 1.89 -8.13
C LEU A 217 7.68 3.06 -7.73
N ILE A 218 8.26 4.16 -7.26
CA ILE A 218 7.54 5.40 -6.91
C ILE A 218 6.79 5.90 -8.15
N LEU A 219 7.47 5.95 -9.31
CA LEU A 219 6.82 6.31 -10.58
C LEU A 219 5.70 5.32 -10.97
N ALA A 220 5.88 4.01 -10.75
CA ALA A 220 4.82 3.03 -11.00
C ALA A 220 3.59 3.28 -10.10
N TYR A 221 3.80 3.51 -8.80
CA TYR A 221 2.72 3.81 -7.86
C TYR A 221 1.97 5.11 -8.23
N ILE A 222 2.68 6.19 -8.59
CA ILE A 222 2.08 7.45 -9.05
C ILE A 222 1.27 7.25 -10.35
N LEU A 223 1.82 6.50 -11.31
CA LEU A 223 1.11 6.17 -12.56
C LEU A 223 -0.15 5.35 -12.29
N GLN A 224 -0.11 4.38 -11.37
CA GLN A 224 -1.26 3.54 -11.00
C GLN A 224 -2.37 4.34 -10.31
N TYR A 225 -2.04 5.27 -9.42
CA TYR A 225 -3.02 6.17 -8.79
C TYR A 225 -3.63 7.16 -9.82
N SER A 226 -2.86 7.56 -10.83
CA SER A 226 -3.32 8.49 -11.88
C SER A 226 -4.51 7.99 -12.72
N PHE A 227 -4.76 6.68 -12.81
CA PHE A 227 -5.96 6.14 -13.47
C PHE A 227 -7.23 6.56 -12.71
N ASN A 228 -7.22 6.50 -11.38
CA ASN A 228 -8.36 6.93 -10.57
C ASN A 228 -8.58 8.45 -10.69
N PHE A 229 -7.50 9.23 -10.60
CA PHE A 229 -7.55 10.69 -10.78
C PHE A 229 -8.16 11.09 -12.13
N VAL A 230 -7.71 10.49 -13.25
CA VAL A 230 -8.29 10.71 -14.59
C VAL A 230 -9.76 10.30 -14.64
N THR A 231 -10.11 9.11 -14.11
CA THR A 231 -11.50 8.63 -14.03
C THR A 231 -12.42 9.63 -13.30
N VAL A 232 -12.01 10.07 -12.11
CA VAL A 232 -12.80 10.97 -11.24
C VAL A 232 -12.96 12.35 -11.87
N MET A 233 -11.90 12.92 -12.48
CA MET A 233 -12.02 14.17 -13.25
C MET A 233 -13.01 14.05 -14.42
N MET A 234 -12.96 12.93 -15.16
CA MET A 234 -13.83 12.73 -16.34
C MET A 234 -15.30 12.58 -15.95
N VAL A 235 -15.60 11.85 -14.86
CA VAL A 235 -16.97 11.73 -14.33
C VAL A 235 -17.45 13.02 -13.67
N GLY A 236 -16.57 13.79 -13.02
CA GLY A 236 -16.93 15.02 -12.30
C GLY A 236 -17.67 16.06 -13.14
N HIS A 237 -17.32 16.15 -14.44
CA HIS A 237 -17.97 17.07 -15.39
C HIS A 237 -19.37 16.62 -15.83
N LEU A 238 -19.82 15.41 -15.48
CA LEU A 238 -21.19 14.94 -15.73
C LEU A 238 -22.18 15.40 -14.64
N GLY A 239 -21.68 15.90 -13.50
CA GLY A 239 -22.51 16.39 -12.39
C GLY A 239 -22.25 15.67 -11.06
N THR A 240 -22.86 16.20 -10.00
CA THR A 240 -22.60 15.81 -8.61
C THR A 240 -23.04 14.40 -8.25
N LYS A 241 -24.22 13.95 -8.71
CA LYS A 241 -24.70 12.57 -8.46
C LYS A 241 -23.82 11.50 -9.14
N PRO A 242 -23.50 11.59 -10.45
CA PRO A 242 -22.50 10.71 -11.07
C PRO A 242 -21.15 10.69 -10.35
N LEU A 243 -20.64 11.86 -9.95
CA LEU A 243 -19.38 11.97 -9.22
C LEU A 243 -19.43 11.25 -7.87
N GLY A 244 -20.46 11.50 -7.05
CA GLY A 244 -20.66 10.83 -5.76
C GLY A 244 -20.77 9.31 -5.92
N ALA A 245 -21.54 8.85 -6.91
CA ALA A 245 -21.72 7.43 -7.17
C ALA A 245 -20.43 6.73 -7.68
N ALA A 246 -19.62 7.39 -8.51
CA ALA A 246 -18.31 6.87 -8.92
C ALA A 246 -17.30 6.85 -7.77
N SER A 247 -17.27 7.88 -6.91
CA SER A 247 -16.40 7.90 -5.73
C SER A 247 -16.76 6.79 -4.74
N LEU A 248 -18.05 6.57 -4.48
CA LEU A 248 -18.56 5.50 -3.62
C LEU A 248 -18.25 4.11 -4.21
N ALA A 249 -18.38 3.95 -5.54
CA ALA A 249 -17.97 2.73 -6.25
C ALA A 249 -16.45 2.48 -6.12
N ASN A 250 -15.63 3.51 -6.33
CA ASN A 250 -14.16 3.40 -6.21
C ASN A 250 -13.71 3.06 -4.78
N MET A 251 -14.34 3.64 -3.76
CA MET A 251 -14.11 3.30 -2.33
C MET A 251 -14.48 1.84 -2.06
N GLY A 252 -15.66 1.39 -2.50
CA GLY A 252 -16.08 0.00 -2.38
C GLY A 252 -15.11 -0.97 -3.08
N ASN A 253 -14.70 -0.65 -4.31
CA ASN A 253 -13.72 -1.45 -5.06
C ASN A 253 -12.34 -1.49 -4.37
N MET A 254 -11.88 -0.37 -3.80
CA MET A 254 -10.63 -0.32 -3.03
C MET A 254 -10.67 -1.32 -1.87
N LEU A 255 -11.69 -1.21 -1.01
CA LEU A 255 -11.80 -1.99 0.22
C LEU A 255 -12.06 -3.49 -0.04
N ILE A 256 -12.91 -3.83 -1.02
CA ILE A 256 -13.38 -5.20 -1.26
C ILE A 256 -12.47 -5.97 -2.23
N ALA A 257 -11.83 -5.32 -3.22
CA ALA A 257 -10.99 -6.00 -4.21
C ALA A 257 -9.50 -5.61 -4.09
N CYS A 258 -9.17 -4.31 -4.05
CA CYS A 258 -7.78 -3.87 -4.11
C CYS A 258 -6.99 -4.19 -2.83
N CYS A 259 -7.51 -3.87 -1.64
CA CYS A 259 -6.81 -4.13 -0.38
C CYS A 259 -6.48 -5.63 -0.16
N PRO A 260 -7.40 -6.59 -0.41
CA PRO A 260 -7.08 -8.01 -0.43
C PRO A 260 -5.99 -8.40 -1.44
N ALA A 261 -6.05 -7.87 -2.67
CA ALA A 261 -5.06 -8.19 -3.71
C ALA A 261 -3.68 -7.61 -3.46
N VAL A 262 -3.58 -6.42 -2.86
CA VAL A 262 -2.33 -5.85 -2.34
C VAL A 262 -1.77 -6.75 -1.25
N GLY A 263 -2.61 -7.29 -0.35
CA GLY A 263 -2.20 -8.25 0.67
C GLY A 263 -1.73 -9.60 0.12
N PHE A 264 -2.33 -10.14 -0.95
CA PHE A 264 -1.78 -11.29 -1.68
C PHE A 264 -0.40 -10.95 -2.29
N GLY A 265 -0.27 -9.76 -2.90
CA GLY A 265 1.01 -9.25 -3.39
C GLY A 265 2.08 -9.11 -2.30
N PHE A 266 1.69 -8.69 -1.09
CA PHE A 266 2.57 -8.56 0.08
C PHE A 266 3.04 -9.91 0.66
N ALA A 267 2.34 -11.01 0.37
CA ALA A 267 2.86 -12.36 0.60
C ALA A 267 3.85 -12.79 -0.50
N LEU A 268 3.60 -12.40 -1.77
CA LEU A 268 4.56 -12.60 -2.86
C LEU A 268 5.86 -11.78 -2.65
N ASP A 269 5.79 -10.60 -2.05
CA ASP A 269 6.98 -9.82 -1.66
C ASP A 269 7.93 -10.67 -0.77
N THR A 270 7.40 -11.55 0.10
CA THR A 270 8.20 -12.56 0.82
C THR A 270 8.60 -13.72 -0.08
N PHE A 271 7.61 -14.47 -0.59
CA PHE A 271 7.84 -15.78 -1.21
C PHE A 271 8.66 -15.68 -2.50
N CYS A 272 8.35 -14.72 -3.37
CA CYS A 272 9.06 -14.57 -4.64
C CYS A 272 10.50 -14.06 -4.43
N SER A 273 10.73 -13.13 -3.50
CA SER A 273 12.09 -12.59 -3.28
C SER A 273 13.02 -13.60 -2.61
N THR A 274 12.53 -14.31 -1.59
CA THR A 274 13.32 -15.34 -0.89
C THR A 274 13.57 -16.56 -1.76
N ALA A 275 12.57 -17.06 -2.49
CA ALA A 275 12.74 -18.19 -3.42
C ALA A 275 13.67 -17.83 -4.59
N PHE A 276 13.65 -16.59 -5.09
CA PHE A 276 14.50 -16.17 -6.21
C PHE A 276 16.00 -16.25 -5.89
N THR A 277 16.41 -16.04 -4.65
CA THR A 277 17.82 -16.24 -4.24
C THR A 277 18.10 -17.64 -3.72
N ALA A 278 17.24 -18.20 -2.86
CA ALA A 278 17.46 -19.51 -2.23
C ALA A 278 17.40 -20.70 -3.20
N SER A 279 16.49 -20.68 -4.18
CA SER A 279 16.29 -21.83 -5.07
C SER A 279 17.26 -21.81 -6.26
N ALA A 280 17.87 -22.95 -6.59
CA ALA A 280 18.66 -23.10 -7.81
C ALA A 280 17.79 -22.98 -9.07
N ASP A 281 16.64 -23.68 -9.10
CA ASP A 281 15.61 -23.47 -10.12
C ASP A 281 14.77 -22.22 -9.78
N LYS A 282 14.71 -21.27 -10.72
CA LYS A 282 13.95 -20.02 -10.55
C LYS A 282 12.46 -20.20 -10.82
N ARG A 283 12.01 -21.33 -11.37
CA ARG A 283 10.59 -21.66 -11.61
C ARG A 283 9.75 -21.70 -10.33
N VAL A 284 10.38 -21.94 -9.17
CA VAL A 284 9.73 -21.86 -7.84
C VAL A 284 9.08 -20.49 -7.61
N VAL A 285 9.66 -19.41 -8.14
CA VAL A 285 9.10 -18.05 -8.09
C VAL A 285 7.80 -17.95 -8.89
N GLY A 286 7.71 -18.66 -10.03
CA GLY A 286 6.49 -18.80 -10.83
C GLY A 286 5.40 -19.63 -10.13
N ILE A 287 5.78 -20.69 -9.41
CA ILE A 287 4.85 -21.48 -8.57
C ILE A 287 4.27 -20.61 -7.43
N HIS A 288 5.09 -19.75 -6.82
CA HIS A 288 4.60 -18.76 -5.86
C HIS A 288 3.66 -17.71 -6.49
N LEU A 289 3.97 -17.18 -7.68
CA LEU A 289 3.02 -16.33 -8.42
C LEU A 289 1.68 -17.05 -8.65
N GLN A 290 1.70 -18.33 -9.02
CA GLN A 290 0.49 -19.12 -9.23
C GLN A 290 -0.32 -19.29 -7.93
N ARG A 291 0.31 -19.43 -6.76
CA ARG A 291 -0.38 -19.37 -5.45
C ARG A 291 -1.13 -18.05 -5.25
N GLY A 292 -0.49 -16.93 -5.58
CA GLY A 292 -1.13 -15.60 -5.57
C GLY A 292 -2.30 -15.49 -6.55
N LEU A 293 -2.16 -16.01 -7.78
CA LEU A 293 -3.24 -16.01 -8.77
C LEU A 293 -4.42 -16.91 -8.35
N VAL A 294 -4.16 -18.09 -7.76
CA VAL A 294 -5.22 -18.96 -7.21
C VAL A 294 -5.96 -18.25 -6.06
N ALA A 295 -5.25 -17.55 -5.18
CA ALA A 295 -5.87 -16.74 -4.13
C ALA A 295 -6.72 -15.58 -4.70
N VAL A 296 -6.25 -14.91 -5.76
CA VAL A 296 -7.02 -13.89 -6.49
C VAL A 296 -8.28 -14.49 -7.12
N PHE A 297 -8.22 -15.65 -7.77
CA PHE A 297 -9.41 -16.31 -8.35
C PHE A 297 -10.41 -16.74 -7.27
N ALA A 298 -9.94 -17.26 -6.14
CA ALA A 298 -10.80 -17.61 -5.01
C ALA A 298 -11.48 -16.37 -4.41
N HIS A 299 -10.72 -15.28 -4.19
CA HIS A 299 -11.25 -14.01 -3.70
C HIS A 299 -12.23 -13.35 -4.69
N MET A 300 -12.00 -13.51 -6.00
CA MET A 300 -12.88 -12.97 -7.03
C MET A 300 -14.32 -13.49 -6.92
N VAL A 301 -14.54 -14.71 -6.40
CA VAL A 301 -15.89 -15.24 -6.14
C VAL A 301 -16.62 -14.37 -5.11
N PHE A 302 -15.94 -13.94 -4.04
CA PHE A 302 -16.49 -13.03 -3.04
C PHE A 302 -16.72 -11.63 -3.62
N VAL A 303 -15.75 -11.10 -4.39
CA VAL A 303 -15.86 -9.79 -5.07
C VAL A 303 -17.11 -9.75 -5.97
N ILE A 304 -17.35 -10.78 -6.78
CA ILE A 304 -18.54 -10.87 -7.66
C ILE A 304 -19.83 -10.77 -6.84
N VAL A 305 -19.96 -11.55 -5.76
CA VAL A 305 -21.18 -11.58 -4.94
C VAL A 305 -21.46 -10.21 -4.30
N ILE A 306 -20.44 -9.54 -3.78
CA ILE A 306 -20.61 -8.22 -3.14
C ILE A 306 -20.88 -7.12 -4.18
N PHE A 307 -20.14 -7.08 -5.29
CA PHE A 307 -20.31 -6.05 -6.33
C PHE A 307 -21.69 -6.13 -6.98
N TRP A 308 -22.17 -7.34 -7.27
CA TRP A 308 -23.48 -7.54 -7.91
C TRP A 308 -24.66 -7.10 -7.03
N ASN A 309 -24.50 -7.16 -5.71
CA ASN A 309 -25.52 -6.77 -4.72
C ASN A 309 -25.29 -5.38 -4.11
N MET A 310 -24.31 -4.60 -4.61
CA MET A 310 -23.88 -3.33 -4.01
C MET A 310 -25.05 -2.33 -3.84
N GLU A 311 -25.92 -2.23 -4.83
CA GLU A 311 -27.16 -1.44 -4.80
C GLU A 311 -28.03 -1.76 -3.56
N GLY A 312 -28.30 -3.04 -3.31
CA GLY A 312 -29.06 -3.50 -2.14
C GLY A 312 -28.34 -3.26 -0.82
N ILE A 313 -27.00 -3.35 -0.80
CA ILE A 313 -26.17 -3.05 0.37
C ILE A 313 -26.24 -1.55 0.70
N LEU A 314 -26.17 -0.67 -0.30
CA LEU A 314 -26.23 0.78 -0.12
C LEU A 314 -27.64 1.27 0.27
N ASN A 315 -28.69 0.65 -0.29
CA ASN A 315 -30.08 0.89 0.11
C ASN A 315 -30.31 0.44 1.57
N PHE A 316 -29.75 -0.70 1.99
CA PHE A 316 -29.78 -1.15 3.38
C PHE A 316 -29.03 -0.16 4.32
N LEU A 317 -27.92 0.41 3.85
CA LEU A 317 -27.18 1.49 4.52
C LEU A 317 -27.81 2.88 4.37
N ARG A 318 -29.05 2.98 3.84
CA ARG A 318 -29.84 4.21 3.68
C ARG A 318 -29.13 5.34 2.92
N GLN A 319 -28.43 4.99 1.84
CA GLN A 319 -27.98 5.98 0.86
C GLN A 319 -29.15 6.53 0.03
N ASP A 320 -28.93 7.62 -0.71
CA ASP A 320 -29.87 8.13 -1.74
C ASP A 320 -30.07 7.06 -2.82
N ASP A 321 -31.33 6.72 -3.13
CA ASP A 321 -31.68 5.62 -4.03
C ASP A 321 -31.02 5.74 -5.41
N GLU A 322 -30.86 6.97 -5.93
CA GLU A 322 -30.23 7.21 -7.23
C GLU A 322 -28.70 7.01 -7.16
N ILE A 323 -28.04 7.49 -6.10
CA ILE A 323 -26.61 7.24 -5.87
C ILE A 323 -26.36 5.74 -5.69
N ALA A 324 -27.19 5.05 -4.90
CA ALA A 324 -27.07 3.61 -4.67
C ALA A 324 -27.29 2.78 -5.95
N HIS A 325 -28.26 3.15 -6.78
CA HIS A 325 -28.50 2.55 -8.09
C HIS A 325 -27.31 2.76 -9.05
N LEU A 326 -26.85 4.01 -9.20
CA LEU A 326 -25.70 4.34 -10.05
C LEU A 326 -24.42 3.61 -9.61
N THR A 327 -24.10 3.63 -8.31
CA THR A 327 -22.97 2.87 -7.76
C THR A 327 -23.14 1.37 -7.99
N GLY A 328 -24.36 0.84 -7.87
CA GLY A 328 -24.69 -0.56 -8.17
C GLY A 328 -24.35 -0.96 -9.60
N GLU A 329 -24.86 -0.22 -10.59
CA GLU A 329 -24.58 -0.47 -12.01
C GLU A 329 -23.09 -0.29 -12.36
N TYR A 330 -22.43 0.74 -11.82
CA TYR A 330 -20.98 0.93 -11.98
C TYR A 330 -20.18 -0.26 -11.42
N MET A 331 -20.57 -0.77 -10.25
CA MET A 331 -19.90 -1.90 -9.61
C MET A 331 -20.14 -3.23 -10.34
N LYS A 332 -21.33 -3.44 -10.92
CA LYS A 332 -21.60 -4.59 -11.81
C LYS A 332 -20.65 -4.62 -13.02
N ILE A 333 -20.30 -3.45 -13.59
CA ILE A 333 -19.29 -3.33 -14.65
C ILE A 333 -17.86 -3.55 -14.10
N MET A 334 -17.53 -2.96 -12.94
CA MET A 334 -16.20 -3.06 -12.32
C MET A 334 -15.77 -4.48 -11.95
N VAL A 335 -16.71 -5.45 -11.87
CA VAL A 335 -16.38 -6.89 -11.80
C VAL A 335 -15.37 -7.29 -12.90
N LEU A 336 -15.53 -6.79 -14.13
CA LEU A 336 -14.63 -7.10 -15.24
C LEU A 336 -13.28 -6.35 -15.19
N ALA A 337 -13.21 -5.28 -14.39
CA ALA A 337 -12.01 -4.46 -14.18
C ALA A 337 -11.18 -4.91 -12.96
N ALA A 338 -11.82 -5.49 -11.94
CA ALA A 338 -11.16 -5.92 -10.71
C ALA A 338 -10.18 -7.08 -10.96
N LEU A 339 -10.62 -8.15 -11.65
CA LEU A 339 -9.80 -9.33 -11.90
C LEU A 339 -8.42 -9.02 -12.56
N PRO A 340 -8.32 -8.32 -13.71
CA PRO A 340 -7.01 -8.00 -14.30
C PRO A 340 -6.16 -7.08 -13.43
N TRP A 341 -6.77 -6.17 -12.65
CA TRP A 341 -6.04 -5.34 -11.69
C TRP A 341 -5.39 -6.20 -10.60
N MET A 342 -6.15 -7.12 -9.99
CA MET A 342 -5.65 -8.03 -8.96
C MET A 342 -4.57 -8.99 -9.50
N MET A 343 -4.71 -9.47 -10.74
CA MET A 343 -3.69 -10.30 -11.40
C MET A 343 -2.41 -9.51 -11.71
N PHE A 344 -2.51 -8.27 -12.19
CA PHE A 344 -1.37 -7.36 -12.37
C PHE A 344 -0.66 -7.09 -11.05
N GLU A 345 -1.43 -6.85 -9.98
CA GLU A 345 -0.91 -6.50 -8.66
C GLU A 345 -0.11 -7.64 -8.00
N ASN A 346 -0.34 -8.89 -8.45
CA ASN A 346 0.45 -10.07 -8.10
C ASN A 346 1.63 -10.28 -9.09
N LEU A 347 1.37 -10.21 -10.40
CA LEU A 347 2.38 -10.37 -11.47
C LEU A 347 3.52 -9.35 -11.35
N ARG A 348 3.24 -8.13 -10.88
CA ARG A 348 4.27 -7.11 -10.68
C ARG A 348 5.26 -7.50 -9.58
N ARG A 349 4.80 -8.20 -8.53
CA ARG A 349 5.68 -8.68 -7.44
C ARG A 349 6.62 -9.75 -7.93
N PHE A 350 6.14 -10.65 -8.79
CA PHE A 350 6.94 -11.67 -9.47
C PHE A 350 8.10 -11.06 -10.30
N VAL A 351 7.90 -9.93 -11.00
CA VAL A 351 9.01 -9.29 -11.74
C VAL A 351 9.89 -8.40 -10.86
N GLN A 352 9.31 -7.72 -9.86
CA GLN A 352 10.04 -6.90 -8.88
C GLN A 352 10.98 -7.77 -8.03
N ALA A 353 10.53 -8.94 -7.59
CA ALA A 353 11.33 -9.95 -6.90
C ALA A 353 12.52 -10.48 -7.72
N GLN A 354 12.49 -10.35 -9.05
CA GLN A 354 13.61 -10.70 -9.93
C GLN A 354 14.51 -9.49 -10.26
N GLY A 355 14.19 -8.29 -9.75
CA GLY A 355 14.91 -7.04 -9.99
C GLY A 355 14.40 -6.21 -11.18
N TYR A 356 13.39 -6.67 -11.93
CA TYR A 356 12.82 -5.95 -13.08
C TYR A 356 11.82 -4.85 -12.65
N MET A 357 12.27 -3.94 -11.78
CA MET A 357 11.44 -2.89 -11.16
C MET A 357 10.73 -1.97 -12.18
N HIS A 358 11.27 -1.86 -13.40
CA HIS A 358 10.79 -0.98 -14.46
C HIS A 358 9.68 -1.56 -15.35
N LEU A 359 9.51 -2.89 -15.42
CA LEU A 359 8.48 -3.50 -16.29
C LEU A 359 7.05 -3.10 -15.88
N PRO A 360 6.69 -3.04 -14.57
CA PRO A 360 5.39 -2.49 -14.16
C PRO A 360 5.24 -1.03 -14.56
N THR A 361 6.26 -0.21 -14.37
CA THR A 361 6.28 1.23 -14.70
C THR A 361 6.01 1.49 -16.18
N ILE A 362 6.65 0.73 -17.07
CA ILE A 362 6.46 0.83 -18.53
C ILE A 362 5.03 0.41 -18.92
N SER A 363 4.53 -0.70 -18.38
CA SER A 363 3.15 -1.16 -18.65
C SER A 363 2.12 -0.14 -18.17
N LEU A 364 2.31 0.41 -16.97
CA LEU A 364 1.46 1.45 -16.38
C LEU A 364 1.45 2.74 -17.22
N GLY A 365 2.61 3.21 -17.67
CA GLY A 365 2.70 4.40 -18.52
C GLY A 365 1.98 4.23 -19.86
N ALA A 366 2.17 3.09 -20.51
CA ALA A 366 1.46 2.75 -21.76
C ALA A 366 -0.06 2.63 -21.54
N ALA A 367 -0.49 1.92 -20.50
CA ALA A 367 -1.90 1.74 -20.18
C ALA A 367 -2.57 3.04 -19.71
N LEU A 368 -1.85 3.98 -19.09
CA LEU A 368 -2.38 5.30 -18.69
C LEU A 368 -2.60 6.20 -19.91
N ALA A 369 -1.70 6.17 -20.90
CA ALA A 369 -1.90 6.87 -22.17
C ALA A 369 -3.15 6.35 -22.90
N VAL A 370 -3.37 5.03 -22.91
CA VAL A 370 -4.62 4.42 -23.40
C VAL A 370 -5.81 4.85 -22.54
N HIS A 371 -5.67 4.88 -21.21
CA HIS A 371 -6.76 5.27 -20.29
C HIS A 371 -7.25 6.70 -20.54
N ILE A 372 -6.35 7.68 -20.67
CA ILE A 372 -6.72 9.08 -20.92
C ILE A 372 -7.56 9.20 -22.21
N GLY A 373 -7.12 8.54 -23.29
CA GLY A 373 -7.86 8.53 -24.56
C GLY A 373 -9.19 7.78 -24.48
N MET A 374 -9.21 6.60 -23.86
CA MET A 374 -10.41 5.75 -23.76
C MET A 374 -11.46 6.32 -22.81
N THR A 375 -11.07 6.90 -21.67
CA THR A 375 -12.01 7.55 -20.75
C THR A 375 -12.61 8.79 -21.40
N TRP A 376 -11.83 9.64 -22.08
CA TRP A 376 -12.38 10.75 -22.87
C TRP A 376 -13.38 10.26 -23.94
N LEU A 377 -13.01 9.21 -24.68
CA LEU A 377 -13.83 8.65 -25.76
C LEU A 377 -15.15 8.07 -25.25
N LEU A 378 -15.11 7.28 -24.18
CA LEU A 378 -16.28 6.55 -23.66
C LEU A 378 -17.16 7.40 -22.75
N VAL A 379 -16.63 8.47 -22.13
CA VAL A 379 -17.42 9.35 -21.24
C VAL A 379 -18.01 10.54 -22.00
N TRP A 380 -17.29 11.18 -22.93
CA TRP A 380 -17.69 12.46 -23.53
C TRP A 380 -17.84 12.47 -25.07
N SER A 381 -17.41 11.45 -25.81
CA SER A 381 -17.43 11.53 -27.28
C SER A 381 -18.86 11.51 -27.84
N PRO A 382 -19.24 12.42 -28.76
CA PRO A 382 -20.57 12.43 -29.38
C PRO A 382 -20.94 11.14 -30.14
N TRP A 383 -19.95 10.30 -30.47
CA TRP A 383 -20.11 9.09 -31.29
C TRP A 383 -20.16 7.79 -30.47
N PHE A 384 -19.54 7.79 -29.28
CA PHE A 384 -19.31 6.58 -28.46
C PHE A 384 -19.51 6.82 -26.95
N GLY A 385 -19.97 8.00 -26.55
CA GLY A 385 -20.12 8.41 -25.16
C GLY A 385 -21.26 7.67 -24.45
N PHE A 386 -20.90 6.70 -23.61
CA PHE A 386 -21.80 6.03 -22.66
C PHE A 386 -21.96 6.83 -21.35
N GLY A 387 -21.41 8.06 -21.29
CA GLY A 387 -21.48 8.93 -20.13
C GLY A 387 -20.85 8.27 -18.90
N TYR A 388 -21.60 8.22 -17.80
CA TYR A 388 -21.18 7.66 -16.53
C TYR A 388 -20.64 6.22 -16.64
N TYR A 389 -21.34 5.35 -17.38
CA TYR A 389 -20.92 3.95 -17.57
C TYR A 389 -19.63 3.81 -18.40
N GLY A 390 -19.35 4.80 -19.25
CA GLY A 390 -18.11 4.86 -20.04
C GLY A 390 -16.86 4.87 -19.17
N ALA A 391 -16.91 5.45 -17.97
CA ALA A 391 -15.79 5.49 -17.04
C ALA A 391 -15.49 4.10 -16.44
N ALA A 392 -16.52 3.31 -16.11
CA ALA A 392 -16.34 1.93 -15.68
C ALA A 392 -15.79 1.06 -16.81
N VAL A 393 -16.32 1.19 -18.04
CA VAL A 393 -15.84 0.45 -19.21
C VAL A 393 -14.39 0.83 -19.57
N ALA A 394 -14.01 2.11 -19.45
CA ALA A 394 -12.63 2.54 -19.63
C ALA A 394 -11.69 1.90 -18.60
N ASN A 395 -12.11 1.77 -17.33
CA ASN A 395 -11.35 1.07 -16.31
C ASN A 395 -11.20 -0.44 -16.60
N VAL A 396 -12.23 -1.10 -17.14
CA VAL A 396 -12.11 -2.50 -17.64
C VAL A 396 -11.00 -2.60 -18.69
N ILE A 397 -11.07 -1.78 -19.74
CA ILE A 397 -10.11 -1.81 -20.86
C ILE A 397 -8.68 -1.49 -20.38
N SER A 398 -8.53 -0.46 -19.54
CA SER A 398 -7.24 -0.02 -19.01
C SER A 398 -6.60 -1.02 -18.06
N ASN A 399 -7.37 -1.67 -17.18
CA ASN A 399 -6.82 -2.68 -16.28
C ASN A 399 -6.39 -3.94 -17.06
N TRP A 400 -7.15 -4.35 -18.08
CA TRP A 400 -6.71 -5.42 -19.00
C TRP A 400 -5.46 -5.00 -19.80
N ALA A 401 -5.36 -3.77 -20.30
CA ALA A 401 -4.18 -3.27 -21.00
C ALA A 401 -2.93 -3.26 -20.08
N MET A 402 -3.08 -2.79 -18.84
CA MET A 402 -2.02 -2.78 -17.82
C MET A 402 -1.54 -4.20 -17.46
N PHE A 403 -2.46 -5.15 -17.31
CA PHE A 403 -2.14 -6.55 -17.07
C PHE A 403 -1.43 -7.20 -18.26
N LEU A 404 -2.03 -7.13 -19.45
CA LEU A 404 -1.51 -7.77 -20.67
C LEU A 404 -0.18 -7.14 -21.12
N GLY A 405 0.01 -5.83 -20.93
CA GLY A 405 1.29 -5.15 -21.17
C GLY A 405 2.41 -5.66 -20.26
N LEU A 406 2.10 -6.00 -19.00
CA LEU A 406 3.08 -6.59 -18.08
C LEU A 406 3.36 -8.06 -18.41
N VAL A 407 2.33 -8.84 -18.79
CA VAL A 407 2.50 -10.21 -19.31
C VAL A 407 3.41 -10.20 -20.55
N LEU A 408 3.20 -9.27 -21.48
CA LEU A 408 4.07 -9.07 -22.64
C LEU A 408 5.50 -8.70 -22.21
N GLY A 409 5.66 -7.79 -21.24
CA GLY A 409 6.97 -7.43 -20.67
C GLY A 409 7.72 -8.63 -20.07
N VAL A 410 7.03 -9.59 -19.45
CA VAL A 410 7.62 -10.85 -18.98
C VAL A 410 8.12 -11.70 -20.14
N TYR A 411 7.31 -11.90 -21.19
CA TYR A 411 7.70 -12.72 -22.35
C TYR A 411 8.81 -12.09 -23.21
N LEU A 412 8.89 -10.76 -23.26
CA LEU A 412 9.94 -10.02 -23.97
C LEU A 412 11.27 -9.94 -23.21
N THR A 413 11.31 -10.28 -21.92
CA THR A 413 12.53 -10.26 -21.10
C THR A 413 12.91 -11.66 -20.61
N ASP A 414 13.98 -11.76 -19.81
CA ASP A 414 14.36 -13.00 -19.14
C ASP A 414 13.54 -13.29 -17.87
N ALA A 415 12.64 -12.39 -17.45
CA ALA A 415 11.72 -12.64 -16.34
C ALA A 415 10.81 -13.88 -16.56
N LYS A 416 10.61 -14.29 -17.83
CA LYS A 416 9.93 -15.56 -18.18
C LYS A 416 10.69 -16.81 -17.75
N GLN A 417 12.01 -16.76 -17.53
CA GLN A 417 12.78 -17.93 -17.11
C GLN A 417 12.32 -18.45 -15.74
N ALA A 418 11.84 -17.54 -14.87
CA ALA A 418 11.27 -17.87 -13.57
C ALA A 418 9.79 -18.27 -13.60
N TRP A 419 9.09 -18.19 -14.75
CA TRP A 419 7.65 -18.47 -14.82
C TRP A 419 7.34 -19.98 -14.76
N GLY A 420 8.15 -20.81 -15.42
CA GLY A 420 8.00 -22.28 -15.47
C GLY A 420 6.81 -22.80 -16.30
N GLY A 421 5.71 -22.05 -16.39
CA GLY A 421 4.43 -22.53 -16.92
C GLY A 421 3.49 -22.98 -15.79
N TRP A 422 2.24 -23.28 -16.13
CA TRP A 422 1.24 -23.71 -15.15
C TRP A 422 1.58 -25.08 -14.56
N ASP A 423 1.56 -25.19 -13.23
CA ASP A 423 1.87 -26.39 -12.47
C ASP A 423 0.84 -26.58 -11.34
N LYS A 424 0.30 -27.80 -11.20
CA LYS A 424 -0.59 -28.17 -10.08
C LYS A 424 0.05 -27.90 -8.72
N SER A 425 1.37 -27.99 -8.61
CA SER A 425 2.11 -27.84 -7.36
C SER A 425 2.00 -26.45 -6.72
N CYS A 426 1.39 -25.48 -7.43
CA CYS A 426 0.92 -24.24 -6.81
C CYS A 426 -0.19 -24.47 -5.76
N LEU A 427 -1.02 -25.50 -5.86
CA LEU A 427 -2.07 -25.80 -4.89
C LEU A 427 -1.50 -26.31 -3.54
N ASN A 428 -0.32 -26.93 -3.57
CA ASN A 428 0.42 -27.28 -2.36
C ASN A 428 0.86 -26.03 -1.61
N GLY A 429 0.89 -26.08 -0.27
CA GLY A 429 1.35 -24.97 0.56
C GLY A 429 0.47 -23.70 0.51
N MET A 430 -0.73 -23.74 -0.08
CA MET A 430 -1.66 -22.60 -0.11
C MET A 430 -1.99 -22.08 1.31
N TRP A 431 -2.02 -22.95 2.32
CA TRP A 431 -2.19 -22.52 3.72
C TRP A 431 -1.03 -21.66 4.21
N GLU A 432 0.22 -22.01 3.86
CA GLU A 432 1.41 -21.22 4.20
C GLU A 432 1.45 -19.89 3.42
N PHE A 433 0.89 -19.85 2.22
CA PHE A 433 0.62 -18.60 1.51
C PHE A 433 -0.39 -17.73 2.28
N TYR A 434 -1.53 -18.28 2.69
CA TYR A 434 -2.55 -17.56 3.46
C TYR A 434 -2.07 -17.10 4.84
N LYS A 435 -1.17 -17.81 5.52
CA LYS A 435 -0.55 -17.36 6.78
C LYS A 435 0.24 -16.05 6.64
N LEU A 436 0.81 -15.75 5.47
CA LEU A 436 1.46 -14.46 5.22
C LEU A 436 0.48 -13.45 4.59
N ALA A 437 -0.42 -13.91 3.72
CA ALA A 437 -1.37 -13.04 3.04
C ALA A 437 -2.43 -12.47 3.99
N ILE A 438 -3.07 -13.25 4.86
CA ILE A 438 -4.14 -12.76 5.74
C ILE A 438 -3.64 -11.65 6.67
N PRO A 439 -2.49 -11.78 7.38
CA PRO A 439 -1.91 -10.66 8.09
C PRO A 439 -1.53 -9.48 7.20
N SER A 440 -1.04 -9.71 5.98
CA SER A 440 -0.74 -8.63 5.03
C SER A 440 -1.99 -7.83 4.63
N ILE A 441 -3.11 -8.53 4.40
CA ILE A 441 -4.42 -7.93 4.12
C ILE A 441 -4.88 -7.11 5.34
N ILE A 442 -4.79 -7.67 6.55
CA ILE A 442 -5.14 -6.95 7.79
C ILE A 442 -4.27 -5.70 7.95
N MET A 443 -2.94 -5.83 7.84
CA MET A 443 -1.97 -4.75 8.04
C MET A 443 -2.24 -3.54 7.15
N PHE A 444 -2.58 -3.77 5.87
CA PHE A 444 -2.89 -2.71 4.89
C PHE A 444 -4.35 -2.23 4.98
N SER A 445 -5.32 -3.14 5.10
CA SER A 445 -6.75 -2.76 5.16
C SER A 445 -7.07 -1.98 6.42
N CYS A 446 -6.41 -2.27 7.55
CA CYS A 446 -6.58 -1.53 8.80
C CYS A 446 -6.31 -0.03 8.62
N GLU A 447 -5.28 0.31 7.86
CA GLU A 447 -4.92 1.69 7.52
C GLU A 447 -5.98 2.34 6.61
N CYS A 448 -6.35 1.68 5.50
CA CYS A 448 -7.36 2.20 4.57
C CYS A 448 -8.72 2.44 5.26
N PHE A 449 -9.19 1.48 6.06
CA PHE A 449 -10.43 1.63 6.83
C PHE A 449 -10.35 2.75 7.88
N ALA A 450 -9.20 2.94 8.52
CA ALA A 450 -9.02 4.01 9.49
C ALA A 450 -9.02 5.39 8.82
N PHE A 451 -8.39 5.53 7.66
CA PHE A 451 -8.45 6.77 6.88
C PHE A 451 -9.88 7.11 6.44
N GLU A 452 -10.63 6.16 5.89
CA GLU A 452 -12.02 6.44 5.47
C GLU A 452 -12.96 6.66 6.66
N PHE A 453 -12.76 5.96 7.79
CA PHE A 453 -13.49 6.25 9.01
C PHE A 453 -13.22 7.69 9.52
N MET A 454 -11.96 8.14 9.45
CA MET A 454 -11.58 9.49 9.84
C MET A 454 -12.04 10.55 8.82
N ASN A 455 -12.09 10.21 7.53
CA ASN A 455 -12.71 11.02 6.48
C ASN A 455 -14.20 11.27 6.80
N ILE A 456 -14.97 10.20 7.05
CA ILE A 456 -16.39 10.25 7.44
C ILE A 456 -16.56 10.98 8.78
N SER A 457 -15.71 10.73 9.77
CA SER A 457 -15.73 11.47 11.05
C SER A 457 -15.53 12.97 10.86
N SER A 458 -14.77 13.41 9.85
CA SER A 458 -14.54 14.84 9.59
C SER A 458 -15.79 15.56 9.03
N SER A 459 -16.71 14.86 8.37
CA SER A 459 -17.89 15.51 7.75
C SER A 459 -18.82 16.16 8.78
N TYR A 460 -18.82 15.66 10.02
CA TYR A 460 -19.59 16.20 11.14
C TYR A 460 -19.00 17.51 11.71
N LEU A 461 -17.78 17.90 11.32
CA LEU A 461 -17.15 19.17 11.71
C LEU A 461 -17.50 20.34 10.79
N GLY A 462 -18.24 20.11 9.70
CA GLY A 462 -18.71 21.14 8.77
C GLY A 462 -18.06 21.10 7.40
N THR A 463 -18.67 21.81 6.45
CA THR A 463 -18.36 21.74 5.00
C THR A 463 -16.94 22.19 4.66
N HIS A 464 -16.47 23.32 5.20
CA HIS A 464 -15.11 23.80 4.93
C HIS A 464 -14.03 22.86 5.51
N VAL A 465 -14.31 22.24 6.67
CA VAL A 465 -13.41 21.23 7.28
C VAL A 465 -13.35 19.96 6.43
N LEU A 466 -14.49 19.46 5.93
CA LEU A 466 -14.56 18.32 5.03
C LEU A 466 -13.85 18.57 3.69
N ALA A 467 -13.97 19.79 3.14
CA ALA A 467 -13.27 20.19 1.93
C ALA A 467 -11.74 20.22 2.14
N ALA A 468 -11.27 20.82 3.25
CA ALA A 468 -9.85 20.79 3.63
C ALA A 468 -9.36 19.35 3.84
N GLN A 469 -10.11 18.52 4.57
CA GLN A 469 -9.77 17.12 4.81
C GLN A 469 -9.63 16.33 3.49
N SER A 470 -10.53 16.54 2.54
CA SER A 470 -10.49 15.89 1.22
C SER A 470 -9.22 16.25 0.43
N ILE A 471 -8.80 17.52 0.49
CA ILE A 471 -7.58 18.01 -0.15
C ILE A 471 -6.32 17.43 0.55
N LEU A 472 -6.32 17.38 1.88
CA LEU A 472 -5.22 16.79 2.66
C LEU A 472 -5.08 15.29 2.41
N LEU A 473 -6.19 14.54 2.39
CA LEU A 473 -6.18 13.10 2.11
C LEU A 473 -5.67 12.79 0.70
N ASN A 474 -6.10 13.56 -0.31
CA ASN A 474 -5.58 13.39 -1.67
C ASN A 474 -4.07 13.71 -1.74
N THR A 475 -3.62 14.77 -1.07
CA THR A 475 -2.19 15.13 -0.96
C THR A 475 -1.38 14.03 -0.27
N ALA A 476 -1.90 13.49 0.85
CA ALA A 476 -1.30 12.39 1.59
C ALA A 476 -1.21 11.10 0.75
N LEU A 477 -2.25 10.77 -0.01
CA LEU A 477 -2.27 9.62 -0.92
C LEU A 477 -1.24 9.76 -2.05
N TYR A 478 -1.02 10.96 -2.59
CA TYR A 478 0.08 11.18 -3.54
C TYR A 478 1.46 11.05 -2.89
N THR A 479 1.69 11.63 -1.70
CA THR A 479 3.01 11.58 -1.06
C THR A 479 3.34 10.19 -0.49
N PHE A 480 2.33 9.40 -0.10
CA PHE A 480 2.45 8.00 0.33
C PHE A 480 3.02 7.04 -0.72
N GLN A 481 2.92 7.39 -2.01
CA GLN A 481 3.53 6.60 -3.08
C GLN A 481 5.07 6.59 -3.00
N VAL A 482 5.69 7.60 -2.39
CA VAL A 482 7.14 7.67 -2.14
C VAL A 482 7.61 6.57 -1.17
N PRO A 483 7.15 6.50 0.10
CA PRO A 483 7.53 5.41 0.99
C PRO A 483 6.99 4.05 0.55
N SER A 484 5.85 3.96 -0.15
CA SER A 484 5.36 2.69 -0.71
C SER A 484 6.35 2.06 -1.70
N GLY A 485 6.97 2.88 -2.56
CA GLY A 485 8.06 2.44 -3.44
C GLY A 485 9.29 1.96 -2.66
N VAL A 486 9.71 2.70 -1.64
CA VAL A 486 10.84 2.32 -0.77
C VAL A 486 10.56 1.02 -0.01
N GLY A 487 9.35 0.85 0.54
CA GLY A 487 8.95 -0.34 1.29
C GLY A 487 9.03 -1.62 0.45
N VAL A 488 8.64 -1.58 -0.83
CA VAL A 488 8.78 -2.73 -1.74
C VAL A 488 10.23 -2.98 -2.15
N THR A 489 11.02 -1.92 -2.39
CA THR A 489 12.47 -2.05 -2.63
C THR A 489 13.16 -2.75 -1.46
N VAL A 490 12.91 -2.29 -0.23
CA VAL A 490 13.53 -2.83 0.98
C VAL A 490 13.01 -4.24 1.31
N ALA A 491 11.71 -4.52 1.12
CA ALA A 491 11.16 -5.87 1.26
C ALA A 491 11.87 -6.87 0.35
N THR A 492 11.95 -6.55 -0.96
CA THR A 492 12.64 -7.37 -1.96
C THR A 492 14.10 -7.60 -1.58
N ARG A 493 14.79 -6.54 -1.16
CA ARG A 493 16.23 -6.55 -0.85
C ARG A 493 16.59 -7.31 0.42
N VAL A 494 15.75 -7.22 1.45
CA VAL A 494 15.87 -8.03 2.68
C VAL A 494 15.58 -9.49 2.34
N GLY A 495 14.48 -9.79 1.65
CA GLY A 495 14.13 -11.15 1.24
C GLY A 495 15.19 -11.82 0.37
N HIS A 496 15.80 -11.08 -0.57
CA HIS A 496 16.97 -11.52 -1.32
C HIS A 496 18.11 -11.97 -0.40
N PHE A 497 18.56 -11.15 0.54
CA PHE A 497 19.68 -11.49 1.42
C PHE A 497 19.34 -12.55 2.49
N ILE A 498 18.07 -12.72 2.84
CA ILE A 498 17.60 -13.81 3.71
C ILE A 498 17.61 -15.15 2.95
N GLY A 499 17.11 -15.19 1.71
CA GLY A 499 17.19 -16.39 0.86
C GLY A 499 18.61 -16.71 0.37
N ASP A 500 19.49 -15.72 0.28
CA ASP A 500 20.89 -15.87 -0.17
C ASP A 500 21.87 -16.26 0.99
N ASP A 501 21.35 -16.62 2.17
CA ASP A 501 22.10 -16.89 3.42
C ASP A 501 23.14 -15.81 3.76
N LYS A 502 22.72 -14.55 3.76
CA LYS A 502 23.56 -13.39 4.16
C LYS A 502 22.86 -12.55 5.24
N PRO A 503 22.69 -13.07 6.47
CA PRO A 503 21.99 -12.37 7.56
C PRO A 503 22.59 -10.99 7.88
N ARG A 504 23.92 -10.84 7.84
CA ARG A 504 24.59 -9.53 7.99
C ARG A 504 24.19 -8.53 6.89
N LYS A 505 23.99 -8.97 5.65
CA LYS A 505 23.58 -8.10 4.53
C LYS A 505 22.08 -7.76 4.61
N ALA A 506 21.24 -8.71 5.04
CA ALA A 506 19.83 -8.43 5.32
C ALA A 506 19.68 -7.36 6.41
N SER A 507 20.44 -7.46 7.51
CA SER A 507 20.46 -6.46 8.58
C SER A 507 20.95 -5.08 8.09
N LEU A 508 22.00 -5.05 7.26
CA LEU A 508 22.48 -3.82 6.61
C LEU A 508 21.40 -3.21 5.71
N ALA A 509 20.75 -4.00 4.85
CA ALA A 509 19.69 -3.54 3.95
C ALA A 509 18.51 -2.94 4.72
N ALA A 510 18.07 -3.60 5.80
CA ALA A 510 17.00 -3.11 6.67
C ALA A 510 17.37 -1.78 7.38
N GLN A 511 18.58 -1.69 7.95
CA GLN A 511 19.04 -0.46 8.61
C GLN A 511 19.24 0.71 7.63
N SER A 512 19.76 0.44 6.42
CA SER A 512 19.83 1.43 5.35
C SER A 512 18.44 1.87 4.91
N GLY A 513 17.49 0.94 4.77
CA GLY A 513 16.10 1.24 4.40
C GLY A 513 15.42 2.16 5.41
N LEU A 514 15.51 1.85 6.71
CA LEU A 514 15.00 2.72 7.77
C LEU A 514 15.68 4.09 7.77
N THR A 515 17.00 4.15 7.53
CA THR A 515 17.73 5.42 7.42
C THR A 515 17.23 6.27 6.23
N PHE A 516 16.99 5.64 5.09
CA PHE A 516 16.46 6.29 3.90
C PHE A 516 15.01 6.78 4.11
N ALA A 517 14.18 6.00 4.80
CA ALA A 517 12.83 6.37 5.18
C ALA A 517 12.79 7.61 6.10
N VAL A 518 13.69 7.69 7.10
CA VAL A 518 13.81 8.91 7.93
C VAL A 518 14.20 10.12 7.08
N ILE A 519 15.18 9.97 6.17
CA ILE A 519 15.63 11.08 5.30
C ILE A 519 14.49 11.58 4.40
N LEU A 520 13.80 10.68 3.71
CA LEU A 520 12.67 11.03 2.83
C LEU A 520 11.48 11.57 3.62
N GLY A 521 11.17 11.00 4.79
CA GLY A 521 10.12 11.49 5.67
C GLY A 521 10.37 12.90 6.17
N ILE A 522 11.63 13.26 6.48
CA ILE A 522 12.02 14.63 6.85
C ILE A 522 11.86 15.58 5.65
N VAL A 523 12.31 15.18 4.45
CA VAL A 523 12.13 16.00 3.23
C VAL A 523 10.65 16.22 2.93
N ASN A 524 9.81 15.19 3.08
CA ASN A 524 8.36 15.27 2.89
C ASN A 524 7.72 16.20 3.94
N ALA A 525 8.03 16.02 5.23
CA ALA A 525 7.52 16.89 6.31
C ALA A 525 7.91 18.37 6.11
N LEU A 526 9.14 18.64 5.64
CA LEU A 526 9.57 19.99 5.29
C LEU A 526 8.84 20.54 4.06
N ALA A 527 8.54 19.72 3.05
CA ALA A 527 7.73 20.14 1.91
C ALA A 527 6.30 20.52 2.34
N TYR A 528 5.65 19.70 3.17
CA TYR A 528 4.35 20.05 3.78
C TYR A 528 4.41 21.36 4.59
N PHE A 529 5.49 21.59 5.36
CA PHE A 529 5.64 22.81 6.15
C PHE A 529 5.86 24.06 5.28
N PHE A 530 6.73 24.00 4.26
CA PHE A 530 7.05 25.16 3.42
C PHE A 530 6.03 25.45 2.31
N LEU A 531 5.22 24.47 1.90
CA LEU A 531 4.20 24.64 0.87
C LEU A 531 2.79 24.93 1.41
N ARG A 532 2.57 24.85 2.73
CA ARG A 532 1.25 24.99 3.38
C ARG A 532 0.47 26.24 2.91
N ASP A 533 1.14 27.39 2.82
CA ASP A 533 0.52 28.70 2.51
C ASP A 533 0.22 28.87 1.00
N VAL A 534 0.60 27.89 0.15
CA VAL A 534 0.49 27.95 -1.32
C VAL A 534 -0.27 26.75 -1.91
N TRP A 535 -0.11 25.56 -1.34
CA TRP A 535 -0.60 24.30 -1.91
C TRP A 535 -2.12 24.24 -2.07
N GLY A 536 -2.87 24.83 -1.14
CA GLY A 536 -4.34 24.86 -1.21
C GLY A 536 -4.91 25.58 -2.43
N TYR A 537 -4.18 26.57 -2.98
CA TYR A 537 -4.60 27.33 -4.16
C TYR A 537 -4.63 26.50 -5.46
N LEU A 538 -4.06 25.28 -5.48
CA LEU A 538 -4.23 24.33 -6.59
C LEU A 538 -5.64 23.72 -6.61
N TYR A 539 -6.40 23.80 -5.51
CA TYR A 539 -7.68 23.13 -5.32
C TYR A 539 -8.86 24.09 -5.12
N THR A 540 -8.66 25.24 -4.47
CA THR A 540 -9.75 26.16 -4.11
C THR A 540 -9.27 27.61 -3.97
N THR A 541 -10.23 28.55 -4.06
CA THR A 541 -10.06 29.97 -3.74
C THR A 541 -10.87 30.40 -2.50
N ASP A 542 -11.56 29.47 -1.83
CA ASP A 542 -12.24 29.73 -0.55
C ASP A 542 -11.21 29.90 0.57
N THR A 543 -11.08 31.12 1.08
CA THR A 543 -10.13 31.46 2.15
C THR A 543 -10.36 30.64 3.41
N MET A 544 -11.62 30.31 3.77
CA MET A 544 -11.89 29.51 4.97
C MET A 544 -11.32 28.09 4.87
N VAL A 545 -11.28 27.51 3.66
CA VAL A 545 -10.65 26.21 3.41
C VAL A 545 -9.12 26.35 3.37
N LEU A 546 -8.60 27.43 2.78
CA LEU A 546 -7.17 27.72 2.70
C LEU A 546 -6.52 27.96 4.08
N ASP A 547 -7.21 28.65 4.98
CA ASP A 547 -6.78 28.87 6.36
C ASP A 547 -6.67 27.53 7.12
N ILE A 548 -7.71 26.68 7.03
CA ILE A 548 -7.72 25.33 7.63
C ILE A 548 -6.60 24.45 7.05
N LEU A 549 -6.34 24.52 5.74
CA LEU A 549 -5.22 23.79 5.12
C LEU A 549 -3.86 24.26 5.63
N THR A 550 -3.69 25.57 5.79
CA THR A 550 -2.44 26.20 6.25
C THR A 550 -2.06 25.74 7.66
N ASP A 551 -3.04 25.64 8.56
CA ASP A 551 -2.86 25.14 9.93
C ASP A 551 -2.63 23.62 10.00
N LEU A 552 -3.33 22.84 9.17
CA LEU A 552 -3.28 21.37 9.22
C LEU A 552 -2.07 20.77 8.49
N MET A 553 -1.58 21.36 7.39
CA MET A 553 -0.50 20.76 6.59
C MET A 553 0.78 20.43 7.37
N PRO A 554 1.27 21.26 8.33
CA PRO A 554 2.38 20.88 9.21
C PRO A 554 2.13 19.60 10.03
N ILE A 555 0.88 19.35 10.45
CA ILE A 555 0.50 18.13 11.19
C ILE A 555 0.49 16.92 10.25
N VAL A 556 -0.02 17.08 9.02
CA VAL A 556 0.02 16.02 7.99
C VAL A 556 1.45 15.71 7.56
N GLY A 557 2.34 16.71 7.52
CA GLY A 557 3.78 16.51 7.30
C GLY A 557 4.42 15.63 8.39
N LEU A 558 4.06 15.83 9.66
CA LEU A 558 4.49 14.98 10.77
C LEU A 558 3.90 13.56 10.68
N PHE A 559 2.61 13.42 10.31
CA PHE A 559 2.02 12.11 10.01
C PHE A 559 2.85 11.37 8.94
N GLN A 560 3.13 12.03 7.82
CA GLN A 560 3.83 11.47 6.66
C GLN A 560 5.28 11.05 6.96
N LEU A 561 5.97 11.72 7.89
CA LEU A 561 7.29 11.30 8.38
C LEU A 561 7.20 9.92 9.07
N TRP A 562 6.23 9.73 9.95
CA TRP A 562 6.06 8.49 10.72
C TRP A 562 5.52 7.35 9.86
N ASP A 563 4.55 7.63 9.00
CA ASP A 563 4.05 6.72 7.98
C ASP A 563 5.18 6.20 7.08
N GLY A 564 6.04 7.10 6.56
CA GLY A 564 7.15 6.67 5.71
C GLY A 564 8.12 5.68 6.38
N ILE A 565 8.31 5.80 7.69
CA ILE A 565 9.08 4.87 8.52
C ILE A 565 8.28 3.57 8.76
N ASN A 566 6.99 3.65 9.10
CA ASN A 566 6.11 2.49 9.28
C ASN A 566 6.00 1.64 8.01
N THR A 567 5.73 2.25 6.88
CA THR A 567 5.61 1.61 5.56
C THR A 567 6.91 0.91 5.14
N THR A 568 8.06 1.49 5.49
CA THR A 568 9.38 0.86 5.27
C THR A 568 9.67 -0.27 6.25
N ALA A 569 9.28 -0.13 7.52
CA ALA A 569 9.38 -1.19 8.53
C ALA A 569 8.49 -2.40 8.18
N GLY A 570 7.25 -2.17 7.73
CA GLY A 570 6.36 -3.18 7.17
C GLY A 570 6.89 -3.79 5.86
N GLY A 571 7.73 -3.06 5.12
CA GLY A 571 8.56 -3.61 4.04
C GLY A 571 9.57 -4.63 4.55
N ILE A 572 10.34 -4.30 5.58
CA ILE A 572 11.32 -5.21 6.20
C ILE A 572 10.62 -6.45 6.78
N LEU A 573 9.49 -6.29 7.47
CA LEU A 573 8.70 -7.41 7.98
C LEU A 573 8.19 -8.33 6.86
N ARG A 574 7.79 -7.81 5.69
CA ARG A 574 7.51 -8.62 4.49
C ARG A 574 8.76 -9.34 3.98
N GLY A 575 9.93 -8.69 3.97
CA GLY A 575 11.20 -9.32 3.57
C GLY A 575 11.62 -10.50 4.47
N LEU A 576 11.27 -10.47 5.76
CA LEU A 576 11.46 -11.58 6.71
C LEU A 576 10.35 -12.65 6.60
N GLY A 577 9.15 -12.25 6.17
CA GLY A 577 7.93 -13.05 6.24
C GLY A 577 7.32 -13.08 7.65
N ASN A 578 7.34 -11.94 8.34
CA ASN A 578 6.77 -11.70 9.67
C ASN A 578 5.68 -10.61 9.62
N GLN A 579 4.75 -10.73 8.68
CA GLN A 579 3.62 -9.83 8.54
C GLN A 579 2.59 -9.97 9.69
N GLU A 580 2.60 -11.08 10.43
CA GLU A 580 1.75 -11.28 11.61
C GLU A 580 2.03 -10.23 12.69
N PHE A 581 3.30 -10.00 13.01
CA PHE A 581 3.71 -8.93 13.93
C PHE A 581 3.28 -7.54 13.42
N GLY A 582 3.45 -7.27 12.12
CA GLY A 582 3.01 -6.02 11.50
C GLY A 582 1.51 -5.80 11.62
N ALA A 583 0.70 -6.84 11.39
CA ALA A 583 -0.76 -6.79 11.48
C ALA A 583 -1.24 -6.47 12.90
N TYR A 584 -0.67 -7.11 13.94
CA TYR A 584 -1.01 -6.78 15.33
C TYR A 584 -0.66 -5.34 15.71
N VAL A 585 0.48 -4.83 15.22
CA VAL A 585 0.91 -3.44 15.46
C VAL A 585 0.00 -2.44 14.73
N SER A 586 -0.39 -2.70 13.47
CA SER A 586 -1.39 -1.87 12.77
C SER A 586 -2.75 -1.89 13.48
N LEU A 587 -3.25 -3.06 13.88
CA LEU A 587 -4.51 -3.16 14.64
C LEU A 587 -4.48 -2.32 15.91
N LEU A 588 -3.41 -2.43 16.71
CA LEU A 588 -3.21 -1.59 17.89
C LEU A 588 -3.23 -0.10 17.53
N ALA A 589 -2.36 0.31 16.61
CA ALA A 589 -2.14 1.71 16.24
C ALA A 589 -3.38 2.41 15.69
N TYR A 590 -4.12 1.77 14.77
CA TYR A 590 -5.29 2.39 14.16
C TYR A 590 -6.54 2.26 15.03
N TYR A 591 -6.84 1.07 15.58
CA TYR A 591 -8.14 0.80 16.22
C TYR A 591 -8.18 1.09 17.72
N THR A 592 -7.05 1.11 18.43
CA THR A 592 -7.01 1.50 19.85
C THR A 592 -6.51 2.93 20.09
N ILE A 593 -5.77 3.51 19.13
CA ILE A 593 -5.22 4.87 19.24
C ILE A 593 -5.82 5.83 18.20
N ALA A 594 -5.51 5.68 16.91
CA ALA A 594 -5.87 6.68 15.89
C ALA A 594 -7.38 6.97 15.84
N ILE A 595 -8.21 5.94 15.74
CA ILE A 595 -9.67 6.08 15.65
C ILE A 595 -10.28 6.60 16.97
N PRO A 596 -10.07 5.96 18.16
CA PRO A 596 -10.75 6.40 19.38
C PRO A 596 -10.30 7.79 19.85
N PHE A 597 -9.00 8.06 19.83
CA PHE A 597 -8.49 9.39 20.21
C PHE A 597 -8.77 10.43 19.13
N GLY A 598 -8.89 10.03 17.85
CA GLY A 598 -9.27 10.93 16.76
C GLY A 598 -10.70 11.43 16.90
N VAL A 599 -11.64 10.53 17.14
CA VAL A 599 -13.05 10.88 17.46
C VAL A 599 -13.11 11.72 18.74
N TYR A 600 -12.40 11.34 19.78
CA TYR A 600 -12.40 12.07 21.05
C TYR A 600 -11.84 13.49 20.90
N LEU A 601 -10.62 13.67 20.39
CA LEU A 601 -9.97 14.97 20.28
C LEU A 601 -10.63 15.89 19.23
N GLY A 602 -11.23 15.30 18.19
CA GLY A 602 -11.99 16.05 17.18
C GLY A 602 -13.30 16.61 17.72
N HIS A 603 -14.15 15.75 18.31
CA HIS A 603 -15.54 16.08 18.62
C HIS A 603 -15.81 16.41 20.10
N TYR A 604 -15.26 15.63 21.04
CA TYR A 604 -15.73 15.58 22.44
C TYR A 604 -14.76 16.14 23.49
N GLY A 605 -13.46 16.18 23.18
CA GLY A 605 -12.40 16.63 24.08
C GLY A 605 -12.20 18.14 24.01
N PRO A 606 -10.98 18.64 23.78
CA PRO A 606 -10.70 20.08 23.72
C PRO A 606 -11.17 20.77 22.41
N HIS A 607 -12.15 20.18 21.71
CA HIS A 607 -12.68 20.61 20.41
C HIS A 607 -11.61 21.02 19.38
N TRP A 608 -10.56 20.21 19.23
CA TRP A 608 -9.48 20.46 18.26
C TRP A 608 -9.87 20.11 16.81
N GLY A 609 -11.08 19.61 16.57
CA GLY A 609 -11.59 19.31 15.23
C GLY A 609 -10.63 18.45 14.41
N ALA A 610 -10.42 18.83 13.15
CA ALA A 610 -9.51 18.10 12.25
C ALA A 610 -8.05 18.06 12.74
N ALA A 611 -7.59 19.07 13.50
CA ALA A 611 -6.24 19.04 14.08
C ALA A 611 -6.11 17.93 15.12
N GLY A 612 -7.11 17.78 15.99
CA GLY A 612 -7.19 16.67 16.96
C GLY A 612 -7.21 15.29 16.29
N MET A 613 -7.94 15.19 15.19
CA MET A 613 -8.02 13.98 14.36
C MET A 613 -6.65 13.62 13.74
N TRP A 614 -5.95 14.60 13.16
CA TRP A 614 -4.62 14.38 12.60
C TRP A 614 -3.55 14.12 13.68
N TYR A 615 -3.62 14.75 14.85
CA TYR A 615 -2.71 14.45 15.97
C TYR A 615 -2.90 13.04 16.52
N ALA A 616 -4.13 12.56 16.65
CA ALA A 616 -4.40 11.18 17.07
C ALA A 616 -3.86 10.16 16.04
N THR A 617 -4.12 10.42 14.75
CA THR A 617 -3.65 9.56 13.65
C THR A 617 -2.12 9.55 13.59
N SER A 618 -1.48 10.71 13.70
CA SER A 618 -0.01 10.88 13.81
C SER A 618 0.57 10.10 14.99
N SER A 619 -0.12 10.10 16.13
CA SER A 619 0.31 9.43 17.36
C SER A 619 0.20 7.91 17.27
N GLY A 620 -0.85 7.40 16.62
CA GLY A 620 -1.01 5.97 16.30
C GLY A 620 0.11 5.48 15.38
N ILE A 621 0.32 6.16 14.24
CA ILE A 621 1.35 5.75 13.27
C ILE A 621 2.78 5.92 13.80
N PHE A 622 3.03 6.94 14.64
CA PHE A 622 4.29 7.09 15.36
C PHE A 622 4.58 5.87 16.26
N LEU A 623 3.57 5.41 17.01
CA LEU A 623 3.74 4.22 17.85
C LEU A 623 3.98 2.95 17.00
N ALA A 624 3.28 2.81 15.86
CA ALA A 624 3.52 1.69 14.94
C ALA A 624 4.95 1.70 14.39
N ALA A 625 5.39 2.83 13.84
CA ALA A 625 6.74 3.04 13.33
C ALA A 625 7.80 2.77 14.41
N LEU A 626 7.59 3.24 15.64
CA LEU A 626 8.48 3.04 16.78
C LEU A 626 8.55 1.56 17.19
N ILE A 627 7.42 0.88 17.37
CA ILE A 627 7.38 -0.54 17.76
C ILE A 627 8.06 -1.42 16.71
N GLN A 628 7.73 -1.25 15.43
CA GLN A 628 8.33 -2.04 14.36
C GLN A 628 9.84 -1.75 14.21
N THR A 629 10.25 -0.47 14.27
CA THR A 629 11.67 -0.10 14.20
C THR A 629 12.47 -0.68 15.37
N VAL A 630 11.95 -0.57 16.60
CA VAL A 630 12.58 -1.14 17.80
C VAL A 630 12.69 -2.66 17.70
N TYR A 631 11.64 -3.34 17.23
CA TYR A 631 11.66 -4.78 16.98
C TYR A 631 12.75 -5.18 15.96
N ILE A 632 12.77 -4.54 14.79
CA ILE A 632 13.74 -4.81 13.71
C ILE A 632 15.19 -4.55 14.15
N VAL A 633 15.44 -3.49 14.92
CA VAL A 633 16.80 -3.08 15.31
C VAL A 633 17.35 -3.85 16.52
N PHE A 634 16.50 -4.27 17.47
CA PHE A 634 16.96 -4.83 18.74
C PHE A 634 16.50 -6.27 19.04
N PHE A 635 15.50 -6.81 18.34
CA PHE A 635 14.89 -8.12 18.65
C PHE A 635 14.94 -9.15 17.51
N VAL A 636 15.16 -8.73 16.26
CA VAL A 636 15.38 -9.65 15.13
C VAL A 636 16.76 -10.28 15.19
N ASP A 637 16.83 -11.59 15.45
CA ASP A 637 18.02 -12.40 15.16
C ASP A 637 18.02 -12.79 13.68
N TRP A 638 18.83 -12.07 12.92
CA TRP A 638 18.96 -12.24 11.47
C TRP A 638 19.36 -13.65 11.05
N ASN A 639 20.10 -14.39 11.88
CA ASN A 639 20.49 -15.78 11.58
C ASN A 639 19.29 -16.72 11.75
N HIS A 640 18.50 -16.50 12.80
CA HIS A 640 17.29 -17.28 13.05
C HIS A 640 16.21 -17.05 11.98
N GLU A 641 16.08 -15.82 11.46
CA GLU A 641 15.16 -15.53 10.35
C GLU A 641 15.58 -16.21 9.03
N VAL A 642 16.87 -16.42 8.77
CA VAL A 642 17.33 -17.26 7.64
C VAL A 642 16.89 -18.71 7.83
N VAL A 643 17.08 -19.29 9.02
CA VAL A 643 16.63 -20.67 9.29
C VAL A 643 15.12 -20.83 9.11
N LYS A 644 14.31 -19.86 9.60
CA LYS A 644 12.86 -19.83 9.36
C LYS A 644 12.53 -19.72 7.87
N CYS A 645 13.28 -18.93 7.11
CA CYS A 645 13.08 -18.80 5.67
C CYS A 645 13.33 -20.11 4.94
N MET A 646 14.43 -20.81 5.24
CA MET A 646 14.71 -22.12 4.64
C MET A 646 13.62 -23.13 5.00
N GLN A 647 13.19 -23.21 6.27
CA GLN A 647 12.06 -24.05 6.70
C GLN A 647 10.74 -23.71 5.97
N ARG A 648 10.46 -22.43 5.71
CA ARG A 648 9.27 -21.98 4.95
C ARG A 648 9.31 -22.43 3.48
N LEU A 649 10.50 -22.50 2.89
CA LEU A 649 10.73 -22.98 1.53
C LEU A 649 10.72 -24.52 1.45
N GLU A 650 11.35 -25.22 2.41
CA GLU A 650 11.30 -26.67 2.56
C GLU A 650 9.86 -27.17 2.78
N LEU A 651 9.07 -26.51 3.63
CA LEU A 651 7.64 -26.81 3.78
C LEU A 651 6.86 -26.54 2.48
N SER A 652 7.31 -25.58 1.66
CA SER A 652 6.71 -25.30 0.35
C SER A 652 7.06 -26.33 -0.73
N SER A 653 8.18 -27.05 -0.59
CA SER A 653 8.64 -28.09 -1.52
C SER A 653 8.25 -29.51 -1.11
N ASN A 654 8.30 -29.84 0.18
CA ASN A 654 8.08 -31.22 0.65
C ASN A 654 6.62 -31.66 0.46
N HIS A 655 5.66 -30.72 0.44
CA HIS A 655 4.30 -31.00 -0.01
C HIS A 655 4.23 -31.41 -1.49
N GLN A 656 5.12 -30.90 -2.35
CA GLN A 656 5.21 -31.30 -3.76
C GLN A 656 5.73 -32.74 -3.88
N GLU A 657 6.76 -33.12 -3.11
CA GLU A 657 7.30 -34.49 -3.14
C GLU A 657 6.29 -35.54 -2.66
N VAL A 658 5.58 -35.25 -1.56
CA VAL A 658 4.55 -36.16 -1.02
C VAL A 658 3.37 -36.31 -1.98
N GLU A 659 2.89 -35.22 -2.60
CA GLU A 659 1.81 -35.32 -3.58
C GLU A 659 2.27 -36.03 -4.87
N TYR A 660 3.50 -35.82 -5.34
CA TYR A 660 4.05 -36.52 -6.50
C TYR A 660 4.21 -38.03 -6.26
N GLN A 661 4.65 -38.44 -5.06
CA GLN A 661 4.70 -39.84 -4.66
C GLN A 661 3.29 -40.46 -4.58
N ASN A 662 2.28 -39.71 -4.14
CA ASN A 662 0.89 -40.17 -4.12
C ASN A 662 0.27 -40.27 -5.53
N GLU A 663 0.47 -39.27 -6.42
CA GLU A 663 -0.01 -39.36 -7.81
C GLU A 663 0.64 -40.56 -8.51
N THR A 664 1.96 -40.73 -8.43
CA THR A 664 2.66 -41.88 -9.04
C THR A 664 2.24 -43.23 -8.44
N SER A 665 1.99 -43.31 -7.12
CA SER A 665 1.48 -44.53 -6.47
C SER A 665 -0.01 -44.81 -6.75
N SER A 666 -0.73 -43.88 -7.39
CA SER A 666 -2.13 -44.06 -7.82
C SER A 666 -2.29 -44.34 -9.32
N LEU A 667 -1.18 -44.28 -10.07
CA LEU A 667 -1.08 -44.55 -11.51
C LEU A 667 -0.40 -45.90 -11.83
N LEU A 668 -0.03 -46.66 -10.78
CA LEU A 668 0.56 -47.99 -10.81
C LEU A 668 -0.42 -49.04 -10.24
#